data_AF-A0A2U0RZF4-F1
#
_entry.id   AF-A0A2U0RZF4-F1
#
_cell.length_a   1.000
_cell.length_b   1.000
_cell.length_c   1.000
_cell.angle_alpha   90.00
_cell.angle_beta   90.00
_cell.angle_gamma   90.00
#
_symmetry.space_group_name_H-M   'P 1'
#
loop_
_entity.id
_entity.type
_entity.pdbx_description
1 polymer ?
#
loop_
_entity_poly.entity_id
_entity_poly.type
_entity_poly.pdbx_seq_one_letter_code
_entity_poly.pdbx_strand_id
1 'polypeptide(L)'
;MKIAINKSKITTITLVLLFALSTIIVALPSVSAQTQQKATISYLGVMPNPVGVNQPVLMHVGMMDSLSSVDEGWEGMTISVEDPDGETSTLEVDKTDSTGGTGFSWTPTKVGTYTLQAHFPEQIIMVSPFRMGSPYEQTYLESYSDVVTLEVLEDPIDYHPGHSLPNNYWTRPIDAQLREWYKISASWPEIPTNLYAPYNDYAPDTAHILWTKELTSGGLVGGNLGGYSFEIGDAYEGKFSGSAGANFDSRSIILAGNLYYQESTLEDPVTMHCVDLHTGEEQWSKVFLNNQTIDFGQLFYWDGFNMHGCFAYLWVSSGSGYQVFDAYSGDWVFTVTNVPSGTMLFDELNHLYVLSVSSSAGRMTLWNMTALGLTGGGFYGEGSWGNTVHGKTFDGSNPAAITMNVTIPTGLPGSVIGANFGDMVVGGDVSTEEVSLWGINLNASEGEIGAELFSNTWEAFDYWFELNLTVAGMFGDNWVGVSLEDRVAVLWAKETRQHFGFSLETGDFLWGPDSPDVGNQYYLDALDDSSSNSRAIAYGRFYSASVGGIVYCYDIQNGSLLWETPIDDPYSEFLFANTWWVKPSFVTDGKIYMGHCEHSPVDPRPRGGPYVCLDAYTGDVVWRADGLFRQTRWGGRAIIGDSIIATMDTYDQRVYAIGKGQSLTTLTVAPKIVAKGETILLEGTVMDASPGTEQTDVQLRFPGGVPAVSDESMSDWMLYIYKQFDVPANVTGVEVVFNWVDADGVWHDMDRTKTDMSGTYSLAWTPDTEGTVKIVATFMGSGGYFGSYAETALVVGPAPAGYLGPSASEIAQETVSQMPDYPGYQGPSVSEIAAETVSQMPAYPEMPDIPEVPAYLTIDLVIIVLAVVAIVLGLYAIIKQQK
;
A
#
# COMPACT_ATOMS: atom_id res chain seq x y z
N MET A 1 -50.25 -41.79 89.02
CA MET A 1 -51.07 -42.23 87.87
C MET A 1 -50.37 -41.75 86.61
N LYS A 2 -49.74 -42.64 85.81
CA LYS A 2 -49.09 -42.27 84.54
C LYS A 2 -50.19 -42.09 83.49
N ILE A 3 -50.37 -40.87 82.97
CA ILE A 3 -51.23 -40.64 81.80
C ILE A 3 -50.40 -40.98 80.56
N ALA A 4 -50.79 -42.04 79.85
CA ALA A 4 -50.20 -42.45 78.60
C ALA A 4 -50.62 -41.46 77.50
N ILE A 5 -49.71 -40.57 77.10
CA ILE A 5 -49.88 -39.72 75.92
C ILE A 5 -49.70 -40.62 74.70
N ASN A 6 -50.81 -40.86 73.98
CA ASN A 6 -50.86 -41.77 72.85
C ASN A 6 -50.20 -41.12 71.62
N LYS A 7 -48.86 -41.24 71.53
CA LYS A 7 -47.99 -40.62 70.49
C LYS A 7 -48.46 -40.88 69.05
N SER A 8 -49.13 -42.01 68.80
CA SER A 8 -49.66 -42.38 67.48
C SER A 8 -50.64 -41.35 66.89
N LYS A 9 -51.49 -40.71 67.71
CA LYS A 9 -52.49 -39.77 67.18
C LYS A 9 -51.90 -38.41 66.79
N ILE A 10 -50.82 -37.97 67.47
CA ILE A 10 -50.12 -36.73 67.14
C ILE A 10 -49.35 -36.90 65.83
N THR A 11 -48.65 -38.03 65.65
CA THR A 11 -47.90 -38.30 64.42
C THR A 11 -48.81 -38.40 63.20
N THR A 12 -49.99 -39.01 63.31
CA THR A 12 -50.95 -39.08 62.20
C THR A 12 -51.56 -37.71 61.88
N ILE A 13 -51.86 -36.88 62.88
CA ILE A 13 -52.35 -35.51 62.65
C ILE A 13 -51.26 -34.65 62.00
N THR A 14 -50.00 -34.77 62.44
CA THR A 14 -48.88 -34.05 61.82
C THR A 14 -48.61 -34.54 60.39
N LEU A 15 -48.69 -35.84 60.11
CA LEU A 15 -48.54 -36.36 58.75
C LEU A 15 -49.68 -35.92 57.83
N VAL A 16 -50.93 -35.94 58.32
CA VAL A 16 -52.09 -35.48 57.55
C VAL A 16 -52.04 -33.96 57.34
N LEU A 17 -51.57 -33.17 58.31
CA LEU A 17 -51.31 -31.75 58.11
C LEU A 17 -50.16 -31.51 57.12
N LEU A 18 -49.08 -32.31 57.16
CA LEU A 18 -47.98 -32.20 56.21
C LEU A 18 -48.40 -32.60 54.80
N PHE A 19 -49.21 -33.65 54.65
CA PHE A 19 -49.77 -34.05 53.36
C PHE A 19 -50.83 -33.07 52.84
N ALA A 20 -51.62 -32.45 53.72
CA ALA A 20 -52.57 -31.39 53.37
C ALA A 20 -51.86 -30.08 53.01
N LEU A 21 -50.80 -29.70 53.73
CA LEU A 21 -49.95 -28.55 53.40
C LEU A 21 -49.13 -28.80 52.13
N SER A 22 -48.63 -30.02 51.90
CA SER A 22 -47.91 -30.36 50.66
C SER A 22 -48.84 -30.43 49.45
N THR A 23 -50.09 -30.86 49.62
CA THR A 23 -51.10 -30.79 48.53
C THR A 23 -51.59 -29.38 48.29
N ILE A 24 -51.66 -28.50 49.30
CA ILE A 24 -51.94 -27.06 49.09
C ILE A 24 -50.76 -26.34 48.41
N ILE A 25 -49.51 -26.73 48.67
CA ILE A 25 -48.32 -26.16 48.01
C ILE A 25 -48.15 -26.69 46.57
N VAL A 26 -48.62 -27.91 46.25
CA VAL A 26 -48.59 -28.47 44.89
C VAL A 26 -49.85 -28.15 44.06
N ALA A 27 -50.97 -27.81 44.71
CA ALA A 27 -52.24 -27.49 44.04
C ALA A 27 -52.59 -25.99 44.00
N LEU A 28 -51.72 -25.11 44.48
CA LEU A 28 -51.74 -23.72 44.02
C LEU A 28 -51.08 -23.71 42.64
N PRO A 29 -51.81 -23.46 41.53
CA PRO A 29 -51.12 -23.00 40.34
C PRO A 29 -50.30 -21.79 40.80
N SER A 30 -49.00 -21.78 40.50
CA SER A 30 -48.28 -20.51 40.45
C SER A 30 -49.00 -19.68 39.39
N VAL A 31 -50.01 -18.92 39.81
CA VAL A 31 -50.59 -17.87 38.99
C VAL A 31 -49.55 -16.76 38.98
N SER A 32 -48.51 -16.95 38.19
CA SER A 32 -47.73 -15.87 37.61
C SER A 32 -48.35 -15.58 36.25
N ALA A 33 -49.62 -15.16 36.26
CA ALA A 33 -50.28 -14.57 35.11
C ALA A 33 -50.42 -13.06 35.34
N GLN A 34 -49.34 -12.44 35.82
CA GLN A 34 -49.16 -11.01 35.60
C GLN A 34 -48.27 -10.91 34.38
N THR A 35 -48.87 -10.62 33.23
CA THR A 35 -48.16 -9.99 32.12
C THR A 35 -47.46 -8.79 32.71
N GLN A 36 -46.12 -8.87 32.82
CA GLN A 36 -45.37 -7.73 33.30
C GLN A 36 -45.46 -6.68 32.20
N GLN A 37 -45.87 -5.45 32.56
CA GLN A 37 -45.84 -4.31 31.66
C GLN A 37 -44.66 -3.43 32.03
N LYS A 38 -43.93 -2.96 31.02
CA LYS A 38 -42.80 -2.06 31.19
C LYS A 38 -43.00 -0.86 30.28
N ALA A 39 -42.99 0.33 30.87
CA ALA A 39 -42.95 1.57 30.12
C ALA A 39 -41.62 1.64 29.35
N THR A 40 -41.68 2.06 28.10
CA THR A 40 -40.50 2.17 27.22
C THR A 40 -40.10 3.62 27.02
N ILE A 41 -38.84 3.81 26.64
CA ILE A 41 -38.29 5.10 26.24
C ILE A 41 -37.70 4.90 24.85
N SER A 42 -38.41 5.37 23.83
CA SER A 42 -37.88 5.45 22.47
C SER A 42 -36.98 6.68 22.31
N TYR A 43 -36.01 6.59 21.43
CA TYR A 43 -35.11 7.69 21.11
C TYR A 43 -34.88 7.82 19.60
N LEU A 44 -34.53 9.03 19.20
CA LEU A 44 -34.11 9.38 17.85
C LEU A 44 -32.96 10.39 17.95
N GLY A 45 -31.81 10.03 17.41
CA GLY A 45 -30.74 10.97 17.07
C GLY A 45 -30.71 11.17 15.57
N VAL A 46 -30.48 12.40 15.09
CA VAL A 46 -30.33 12.70 13.66
C VAL A 46 -29.04 13.48 13.49
N MET A 47 -28.12 12.95 12.68
CA MET A 47 -26.81 13.54 12.45
C MET A 47 -26.34 13.37 11.00
N PRO A 48 -25.67 14.36 10.40
CA PRO A 48 -25.37 15.67 10.98
C PRO A 48 -26.63 16.56 11.06
N ASN A 49 -26.61 17.53 11.97
CA ASN A 49 -27.66 18.55 12.10
C ASN A 49 -26.99 19.87 12.54
N PRO A 50 -26.93 20.90 11.67
CA PRO A 50 -27.57 21.00 10.35
C PRO A 50 -26.97 20.07 9.29
N VAL A 51 -27.66 19.93 8.15
CA VAL A 51 -27.23 19.16 6.96
C VAL A 51 -27.56 19.94 5.68
N GLY A 52 -26.89 19.70 4.57
CA GLY A 52 -27.30 20.27 3.27
C GLY A 52 -28.37 19.45 2.56
N VAL A 53 -29.14 20.09 1.68
CA VAL A 53 -30.11 19.39 0.84
C VAL A 53 -29.42 18.31 -0.02
N ASN A 54 -30.05 17.14 -0.14
CA ASN A 54 -29.52 15.95 -0.82
C ASN A 54 -28.26 15.33 -0.19
N GLN A 55 -27.84 15.74 1.01
CA GLN A 55 -26.82 15.01 1.77
C GLN A 55 -27.47 13.98 2.70
N PRO A 56 -26.90 12.77 2.84
CA PRO A 56 -27.44 11.75 3.73
C PRO A 56 -27.32 12.17 5.20
N VAL A 57 -28.34 11.85 6.00
CA VAL A 57 -28.31 11.88 7.46
C VAL A 57 -28.40 10.45 8.00
N LEU A 58 -27.62 10.19 9.04
CA LEU A 58 -27.74 9.00 9.86
C LEU A 58 -28.72 9.27 11.00
N MET A 59 -29.78 8.47 11.06
CA MET A 59 -30.73 8.42 12.15
C MET A 59 -30.36 7.28 13.08
N HIS A 60 -30.04 7.59 14.33
CA HIS A 60 -29.89 6.58 15.38
C HIS A 60 -31.23 6.44 16.09
N VAL A 61 -31.96 5.38 15.76
CA VAL A 61 -33.33 5.13 16.20
C VAL A 61 -33.37 3.87 17.05
N GLY A 62 -34.16 3.88 18.12
CA GLY A 62 -34.26 2.72 18.99
C GLY A 62 -35.12 2.92 20.21
N MET A 63 -34.95 2.00 21.15
CA MET A 63 -35.53 2.02 22.47
C MET A 63 -34.45 1.63 23.50
N MET A 64 -34.54 2.17 24.71
CA MET A 64 -33.43 2.14 25.68
C MET A 64 -33.09 0.76 26.29
N ASP A 65 -33.94 -0.25 26.11
CA ASP A 65 -33.72 -1.60 26.64
C ASP A 65 -33.08 -2.53 25.62
N SER A 66 -32.03 -3.22 26.05
CA SER A 66 -31.43 -4.31 25.30
C SER A 66 -32.25 -5.61 25.40
N LEU A 67 -32.01 -6.50 24.45
CA LEU A 67 -32.56 -7.83 24.36
C LEU A 67 -31.55 -8.88 24.85
N SER A 68 -31.99 -10.14 24.94
CA SER A 68 -31.25 -11.18 25.65
C SER A 68 -30.24 -11.90 24.74
N SER A 69 -30.44 -11.85 23.43
CA SER A 69 -29.59 -12.46 22.40
C SER A 69 -29.17 -11.44 21.35
N VAL A 70 -28.01 -11.67 20.73
CA VAL A 70 -27.49 -10.84 19.63
C VAL A 70 -28.37 -10.90 18.37
N ASP A 71 -29.08 -12.01 18.16
CA ASP A 71 -30.00 -12.20 17.02
C ASP A 71 -31.36 -11.52 17.21
N GLU A 72 -31.64 -11.02 18.40
CA GLU A 72 -32.90 -10.34 18.74
C GLU A 72 -32.80 -8.84 18.39
N GLY A 73 -33.95 -8.23 18.09
CA GLY A 73 -34.07 -6.80 17.79
C GLY A 73 -35.50 -6.34 18.01
N TRP A 74 -35.70 -5.05 18.21
CA TRP A 74 -37.03 -4.45 18.24
C TRP A 74 -37.53 -4.20 16.83
N GLU A 75 -38.75 -4.62 16.54
CA GLU A 75 -39.27 -4.62 15.15
C GLU A 75 -40.38 -3.60 14.95
N GLY A 76 -40.61 -3.19 13.70
CA GLY A 76 -41.76 -2.36 13.32
C GLY A 76 -41.73 -0.93 13.88
N MET A 77 -40.54 -0.41 14.16
CA MET A 77 -40.38 0.99 14.55
C MET A 77 -40.59 1.88 13.33
N THR A 78 -41.08 3.10 13.55
CA THR A 78 -41.26 4.08 12.48
C THR A 78 -40.72 5.44 12.85
N ILE A 79 -40.38 6.26 11.84
CA ILE A 79 -40.00 7.66 12.00
C ILE A 79 -40.97 8.50 11.19
N SER A 80 -41.79 9.32 11.85
CA SER A 80 -42.59 10.33 11.16
C SER A 80 -41.71 11.52 10.79
N VAL A 81 -41.77 11.94 9.54
CA VAL A 81 -41.02 13.08 9.01
C VAL A 81 -42.00 14.08 8.42
N GLU A 82 -42.10 15.27 9.01
CA GLU A 82 -42.80 16.42 8.44
C GLU A 82 -41.78 17.33 7.77
N ASP A 83 -42.00 17.62 6.48
CA ASP A 83 -41.13 18.47 5.69
C ASP A 83 -41.43 19.98 5.90
N PRO A 84 -40.60 20.88 5.34
CA PRO A 84 -40.78 22.32 5.50
C PRO A 84 -42.10 22.89 4.94
N ASP A 85 -42.79 22.15 4.07
CA ASP A 85 -44.10 22.51 3.51
C ASP A 85 -45.27 21.97 4.35
N GLY A 86 -44.99 21.19 5.40
CA GLY A 86 -45.96 20.53 6.26
C GLY A 86 -46.47 19.19 5.72
N GLU A 87 -45.82 18.63 4.69
CA GLU A 87 -46.13 17.29 4.19
C GLU A 87 -45.49 16.23 5.10
N THR A 88 -46.28 15.24 5.52
CA THR A 88 -45.83 14.18 6.42
C THR A 88 -45.58 12.89 5.66
N SER A 89 -44.49 12.21 6.00
CA SER A 89 -44.12 10.89 5.51
C SER A 89 -43.71 10.00 6.68
N THR A 90 -43.65 8.69 6.45
CA THR A 90 -43.25 7.71 7.46
C THR A 90 -42.14 6.84 6.89
N LEU A 91 -41.06 6.73 7.65
CA LEU A 91 -39.93 5.86 7.35
C LEU A 91 -40.03 4.62 8.23
N GLU A 92 -40.02 3.45 7.62
CA GLU A 92 -40.08 2.17 8.32
C GLU A 92 -38.67 1.75 8.75
N VAL A 93 -38.53 1.33 10.00
CA VAL A 93 -37.30 0.80 10.58
C VAL A 93 -37.57 -0.67 10.90
N ASP A 94 -36.99 -1.55 10.09
CA ASP A 94 -37.32 -2.98 10.09
C ASP A 94 -37.03 -3.63 11.46
N LYS A 95 -35.77 -3.55 11.91
CA LYS A 95 -35.31 -4.17 13.14
C LYS A 95 -34.10 -3.45 13.76
N THR A 96 -34.06 -3.32 15.09
CA THR A 96 -32.89 -2.80 15.81
C THR A 96 -31.83 -3.87 16.07
N ASP A 97 -30.62 -3.47 16.45
CA ASP A 97 -29.69 -4.39 17.12
C ASP A 97 -30.23 -4.80 18.48
N SER A 98 -29.70 -5.90 19.02
CA SER A 98 -30.01 -6.40 20.37
C SER A 98 -29.67 -5.42 21.50
N THR A 99 -28.86 -4.39 21.22
CA THR A 99 -28.56 -3.32 22.17
C THR A 99 -29.74 -2.37 22.38
N GLY A 100 -30.75 -2.42 21.51
CA GLY A 100 -31.95 -1.59 21.53
C GLY A 100 -32.00 -0.51 20.44
N GLY A 101 -30.91 -0.31 19.70
CA GLY A 101 -30.77 0.74 18.67
C GLY A 101 -30.31 0.25 17.31
N THR A 102 -30.51 1.06 16.28
CA THR A 102 -29.91 0.85 14.95
C THR A 102 -29.66 2.17 14.23
N GLY A 103 -28.78 2.12 13.23
CA GLY A 103 -28.54 3.21 12.29
C GLY A 103 -29.41 3.09 11.05
N PHE A 104 -30.06 4.18 10.67
CA PHE A 104 -30.91 4.26 9.47
C PHE A 104 -30.52 5.51 8.66
N SER A 105 -30.13 5.34 7.39
CA SER A 105 -29.73 6.46 6.54
C SER A 105 -30.91 7.00 5.73
N TRP A 106 -31.07 8.32 5.68
CA TRP A 106 -32.12 9.00 4.90
C TRP A 106 -31.57 10.30 4.31
N THR A 107 -32.14 10.77 3.20
CA THR A 107 -31.66 11.98 2.51
C THR A 107 -32.80 12.99 2.36
N PRO A 108 -32.75 14.16 3.04
CA PRO A 108 -33.71 15.24 2.84
C PRO A 108 -33.57 15.86 1.44
N THR A 109 -34.69 16.20 0.81
CA THR A 109 -34.74 16.71 -0.57
C THR A 109 -35.20 18.17 -0.69
N LYS A 110 -35.61 18.80 0.41
CA LYS A 110 -36.03 20.21 0.46
C LYS A 110 -35.17 20.99 1.45
N VAL A 111 -34.95 22.27 1.17
CA VAL A 111 -34.30 23.20 2.11
C VAL A 111 -35.34 23.66 3.13
N GLY A 112 -34.93 23.77 4.40
CA GLY A 112 -35.78 24.26 5.49
C GLY A 112 -35.74 23.35 6.71
N THR A 113 -36.71 23.56 7.60
CA THR A 113 -36.78 22.84 8.87
C THR A 113 -37.71 21.64 8.77
N TYR A 114 -37.16 20.45 9.00
CA TYR A 114 -37.93 19.21 9.15
C TYR A 114 -38.21 18.93 10.62
N THR A 115 -39.34 18.30 10.92
CA THR A 115 -39.61 17.72 12.25
C THR A 115 -39.71 16.20 12.14
N LEU A 116 -38.97 15.52 13.01
CA LEU A 116 -38.84 14.06 13.01
C LEU A 116 -39.20 13.51 14.39
N GLN A 117 -39.89 12.37 14.44
CA GLN A 117 -40.18 11.67 15.68
C GLN A 117 -40.21 10.16 15.46
N ALA A 118 -39.48 9.41 16.28
CA ALA A 118 -39.54 7.96 16.26
C ALA A 118 -40.72 7.44 17.10
N HIS A 119 -41.28 6.33 16.65
CA HIS A 119 -42.37 5.61 17.29
C HIS A 119 -41.95 4.16 17.48
N PHE A 120 -42.02 3.70 18.72
CA PHE A 120 -41.86 2.31 19.11
C PHE A 120 -43.25 1.70 19.37
N PRO A 121 -43.67 0.68 18.61
CA PRO A 121 -44.95 0.02 18.86
C PRO A 121 -44.88 -0.87 20.11
N GLU A 122 -46.03 -1.11 20.77
CA GLU A 122 -46.11 -2.09 21.85
C GLU A 122 -45.68 -3.48 21.34
N GLN A 123 -44.79 -4.14 22.07
CA GLN A 123 -44.27 -5.46 21.73
C GLN A 123 -44.27 -6.38 22.94
N ILE A 124 -44.54 -7.67 22.70
CA ILE A 124 -44.50 -8.71 23.73
C ILE A 124 -43.35 -9.63 23.39
N ILE A 125 -42.39 -9.75 24.30
CA ILE A 125 -41.21 -10.61 24.11
C ILE A 125 -41.02 -11.55 25.29
N MET A 126 -40.31 -12.65 25.04
CA MET A 126 -39.87 -13.59 26.06
C MET A 126 -38.51 -13.15 26.57
N VAL A 127 -38.46 -12.50 27.74
CA VAL A 127 -37.20 -12.05 28.34
C VAL A 127 -36.50 -13.23 29.02
N SER A 128 -35.26 -13.47 28.65
CA SER A 128 -34.39 -14.47 29.27
C SER A 128 -33.37 -13.78 30.18
N PRO A 129 -33.50 -13.88 31.52
CA PRO A 129 -32.61 -13.19 32.44
C PRO A 129 -31.14 -13.55 32.22
N PHE A 130 -30.27 -12.55 32.06
CA PHE A 130 -28.83 -12.72 31.85
C PHE A 130 -28.13 -13.51 32.98
N ARG A 131 -28.67 -13.52 34.21
CA ARG A 131 -28.22 -14.39 35.31
C ARG A 131 -29.41 -14.95 36.09
N MET A 132 -29.44 -16.29 36.22
CA MET A 132 -30.39 -17.07 37.04
C MET A 132 -31.84 -16.56 37.08
N GLY A 133 -32.69 -17.14 36.24
CA GLY A 133 -34.14 -16.99 36.27
C GLY A 133 -34.77 -17.80 35.14
N SER A 134 -36.06 -18.13 35.26
CA SER A 134 -36.81 -18.71 34.13
C SER A 134 -37.21 -17.60 33.15
N PRO A 135 -37.23 -17.87 31.84
CA PRO A 135 -37.78 -16.93 30.87
C PRO A 135 -39.21 -16.53 31.24
N TYR A 136 -39.55 -15.27 31.01
CA TYR A 136 -40.89 -14.74 31.28
C TYR A 136 -41.33 -13.81 30.17
N GLU A 137 -42.64 -13.76 29.94
CA GLU A 137 -43.24 -12.84 28.97
C GLU A 137 -43.34 -11.44 29.58
N GLN A 138 -42.86 -10.44 28.82
CA GLN A 138 -42.88 -9.03 29.19
C GLN A 138 -43.50 -8.24 28.04
N THR A 139 -44.53 -7.46 28.35
CA THR A 139 -45.09 -6.46 27.44
C THR A 139 -44.32 -5.16 27.62
N TYR A 140 -43.71 -4.69 26.54
CA TYR A 140 -43.06 -3.40 26.40
C TYR A 140 -44.07 -2.46 25.75
N LEU A 141 -44.54 -1.46 26.50
CA LEU A 141 -45.60 -0.54 26.05
C LEU A 141 -45.11 0.34 24.89
N GLU A 142 -46.04 0.85 24.09
CA GLU A 142 -45.75 1.85 23.06
C GLU A 142 -45.09 3.11 23.64
N SER A 143 -44.20 3.74 22.88
CA SER A 143 -43.65 5.07 23.21
C SER A 143 -43.20 5.83 21.97
N TYR A 144 -42.99 7.14 22.16
CA TYR A 144 -42.47 8.04 21.15
C TYR A 144 -41.17 8.67 21.65
N SER A 145 -40.25 8.95 20.74
CA SER A 145 -39.09 9.77 21.07
C SER A 145 -39.48 11.22 21.29
N ASP A 146 -38.55 12.02 21.81
CA ASP A 146 -38.63 13.47 21.66
C ASP A 146 -38.66 13.84 20.17
N VAL A 147 -39.33 14.96 19.86
CA VAL A 147 -39.34 15.52 18.50
C VAL A 147 -37.97 16.14 18.22
N VAL A 148 -37.32 15.69 17.14
CA VAL A 148 -36.05 16.23 16.66
C VAL A 148 -36.32 17.18 15.51
N THR A 149 -35.72 18.36 15.58
CA THR A 149 -35.75 19.34 14.48
C THR A 149 -34.46 19.22 13.68
N LEU A 150 -34.57 18.96 12.37
CA LEU A 150 -33.43 18.93 11.45
C LEU A 150 -33.44 20.20 10.61
N GLU A 151 -32.36 20.97 10.66
CA GLU A 151 -32.16 22.12 9.79
C GLU A 151 -31.45 21.68 8.50
N VAL A 152 -32.13 21.85 7.36
CA VAL A 152 -31.59 21.54 6.03
C VAL A 152 -31.23 22.83 5.30
N LEU A 153 -29.95 23.00 5.00
CA LEU A 153 -29.36 24.16 4.36
C LEU A 153 -29.40 24.04 2.82
N GLU A 154 -29.30 25.18 2.14
CA GLU A 154 -29.17 25.23 0.67
C GLU A 154 -27.81 24.68 0.22
N ASP A 155 -26.74 25.07 0.91
CA ASP A 155 -25.38 24.60 0.65
C ASP A 155 -25.09 23.31 1.44
N PRO A 156 -24.33 22.36 0.85
CA PRO A 156 -23.85 21.18 1.57
C PRO A 156 -22.94 21.58 2.74
N ILE A 157 -23.04 20.85 3.84
CA ILE A 157 -22.04 20.95 4.91
C ILE A 157 -20.77 20.18 4.53
N ASP A 158 -19.66 20.61 5.11
CA ASP A 158 -18.40 19.88 4.98
C ASP A 158 -18.40 18.63 5.88
N TYR A 159 -18.00 17.49 5.30
CA TYR A 159 -17.56 16.34 6.07
C TYR A 159 -16.08 16.48 6.44
N HIS A 160 -15.60 15.60 7.33
CA HIS A 160 -14.16 15.49 7.55
C HIS A 160 -13.48 15.28 6.18
N PRO A 161 -12.61 16.20 5.74
CA PRO A 161 -11.99 16.08 4.43
C PRO A 161 -11.10 14.84 4.41
N GLY A 162 -10.99 14.21 3.24
CA GLY A 162 -9.97 13.21 3.01
C GLY A 162 -8.57 13.84 3.05
N HIS A 163 -7.55 13.00 3.22
CA HIS A 163 -6.15 13.45 3.22
C HIS A 163 -5.47 13.11 1.89
N SER A 164 -4.60 14.02 1.44
CA SER A 164 -3.72 13.74 0.30
C SER A 164 -2.77 12.59 0.61
N LEU A 165 -2.34 11.89 -0.45
CA LEU A 165 -1.20 10.96 -0.37
C LEU A 165 0.08 11.70 0.10
N PRO A 166 1.02 11.00 0.75
CA PRO A 166 2.21 11.64 1.30
C PRO A 166 3.11 12.19 0.21
N ASN A 167 3.59 13.43 0.40
CA ASN A 167 4.57 14.06 -0.48
C ASN A 167 6.01 13.94 0.04
N ASN A 168 6.19 13.28 1.19
CA ASN A 168 7.46 12.92 1.80
C ASN A 168 7.55 11.40 1.99
N TYR A 169 8.77 10.91 2.26
CA TYR A 169 8.98 9.51 2.61
C TYR A 169 8.12 9.12 3.82
N TRP A 170 7.42 8.00 3.72
CA TRP A 170 6.44 7.52 4.69
C TRP A 170 6.79 6.11 5.13
N THR A 171 6.28 5.71 6.29
CA THR A 171 6.53 4.39 6.89
C THR A 171 5.29 3.90 7.61
N ARG A 172 5.32 2.67 8.14
CA ARG A 172 4.26 2.11 8.99
C ARG A 172 4.63 2.26 10.48
N PRO A 173 3.64 2.33 11.40
CA PRO A 173 2.20 2.26 11.18
C PRO A 173 1.63 3.53 10.51
N ILE A 174 0.63 3.36 9.65
CA ILE A 174 -0.15 4.46 9.06
C ILE A 174 -1.28 4.82 10.02
N ASP A 175 -1.50 6.10 10.29
CA ASP A 175 -2.64 6.56 11.09
C ASP A 175 -3.96 6.21 10.37
N ALA A 176 -4.87 5.49 11.05
CA ALA A 176 -6.12 5.00 10.46
C ALA A 176 -7.09 6.12 10.01
N GLN A 177 -6.82 7.38 10.36
CA GLN A 177 -7.54 8.54 9.83
C GLN A 177 -7.14 8.86 8.37
N LEU A 178 -5.96 8.44 7.92
CA LEU A 178 -5.44 8.63 6.55
C LEU A 178 -6.01 7.58 5.59
N ARG A 179 -7.34 7.48 5.51
CA ARG A 179 -8.03 6.39 4.82
C ARG A 179 -7.62 6.30 3.35
N GLU A 180 -7.37 7.43 2.70
CA GLU A 180 -6.99 7.52 1.29
C GLU A 180 -5.65 6.85 0.96
N TRP A 181 -4.80 6.62 1.96
CA TRP A 181 -3.49 5.99 1.78
C TRP A 181 -3.58 4.49 1.47
N TYR A 182 -4.78 3.89 1.54
CA TYR A 182 -5.00 2.51 1.10
C TYR A 182 -4.45 2.25 -0.29
N LYS A 183 -4.46 3.27 -1.17
CA LYS A 183 -3.99 3.23 -2.56
C LYS A 183 -2.50 3.01 -2.76
N ILE A 184 -1.68 3.18 -1.71
CA ILE A 184 -0.22 3.00 -1.76
C ILE A 184 0.26 1.99 -0.71
N SER A 185 -0.65 1.33 0.00
CA SER A 185 -0.33 0.52 1.18
C SER A 185 -0.66 -0.96 0.96
N ALA A 186 -0.43 -1.46 -0.26
CA ALA A 186 -0.71 -2.83 -0.68
C ALA A 186 0.10 -3.89 0.09
N SER A 187 -0.41 -5.12 0.06
CA SER A 187 0.32 -6.32 0.44
C SER A 187 0.33 -7.32 -0.73
N TRP A 188 1.28 -8.24 -0.70
CA TRP A 188 1.43 -9.37 -1.63
C TRP A 188 1.38 -10.68 -0.84
N PRO A 189 0.18 -11.14 -0.43
CA PRO A 189 0.02 -12.32 0.43
C PRO A 189 0.37 -13.63 -0.28
N GLU A 190 0.17 -13.68 -1.60
CA GLU A 190 0.52 -14.77 -2.50
C GLU A 190 0.69 -14.23 -3.92
N ILE A 191 1.18 -15.04 -4.86
CA ILE A 191 1.29 -14.65 -6.27
C ILE A 191 -0.12 -14.65 -6.88
N PRO A 192 -0.67 -13.50 -7.33
CA PRO A 192 -1.96 -13.47 -8.00
C PRO A 192 -1.89 -14.24 -9.31
N THR A 193 -2.91 -15.05 -9.62
CA THR A 193 -2.96 -15.86 -10.86
C THR A 193 -2.79 -15.03 -12.13
N ASN A 194 -3.24 -13.78 -12.12
CA ASN A 194 -3.14 -12.84 -13.24
C ASN A 194 -1.96 -11.85 -13.13
N LEU A 195 -1.15 -11.97 -12.06
CA LEU A 195 -0.05 -11.07 -11.69
C LEU A 195 -0.44 -9.59 -11.49
N TYR A 196 -1.73 -9.30 -11.30
CA TYR A 196 -2.20 -7.95 -11.02
C TYR A 196 -2.06 -7.60 -9.54
N ALA A 197 -1.46 -6.44 -9.23
CA ALA A 197 -1.16 -6.01 -7.87
C ALA A 197 -1.69 -4.62 -7.58
N PRO A 198 -3.00 -4.47 -7.26
CA PRO A 198 -3.62 -3.17 -7.03
C PRO A 198 -3.04 -2.45 -5.79
N TYR A 199 -3.43 -1.18 -5.63
CA TYR A 199 -3.10 -0.36 -4.46
C TYR A 199 -1.60 -0.04 -4.28
N ASN A 200 -0.92 0.14 -5.41
CA ASN A 200 0.46 0.59 -5.46
C ASN A 200 0.60 1.87 -6.32
N ASP A 201 -0.23 2.90 -6.11
CA ASP A 201 -0.26 4.14 -6.93
C ASP A 201 1.08 4.93 -6.99
N TYR A 202 2.08 4.57 -6.17
CA TYR A 202 3.46 5.07 -6.25
C TYR A 202 4.45 4.02 -6.81
N ALA A 203 3.98 3.06 -7.60
CA ALA A 203 4.83 2.01 -8.16
C ALA A 203 6.00 2.63 -8.95
N PRO A 204 7.23 2.09 -8.85
CA PRO A 204 8.43 2.84 -9.20
C PRO A 204 8.48 3.29 -10.67
N ASP A 205 8.66 4.60 -10.88
CA ASP A 205 8.92 5.23 -12.18
C ASP A 205 10.40 5.24 -12.55
N THR A 206 11.28 4.77 -11.67
CA THR A 206 12.72 4.64 -11.91
C THR A 206 13.29 3.40 -11.22
N ALA A 207 14.54 3.07 -11.53
CA ALA A 207 15.29 1.99 -10.90
C ALA A 207 15.88 2.34 -9.50
N HIS A 208 15.40 3.42 -8.85
CA HIS A 208 15.99 3.93 -7.61
C HIS A 208 15.96 2.89 -6.48
N ILE A 209 17.12 2.59 -5.91
CA ILE A 209 17.30 1.58 -4.86
C ILE A 209 17.17 2.25 -3.49
N LEU A 210 16.19 1.79 -2.71
CA LEU A 210 15.98 2.23 -1.33
C LEU A 210 17.00 1.63 -0.37
N TRP A 211 17.32 0.33 -0.51
CA TRP A 211 18.30 -0.39 0.28
C TRP A 211 18.67 -1.72 -0.38
N THR A 212 19.77 -2.32 0.07
CA THR A 212 20.21 -3.67 -0.35
C THR A 212 20.51 -4.56 0.86
N LYS A 213 20.32 -5.87 0.76
CA LYS A 213 20.69 -6.81 1.84
C LYS A 213 21.36 -8.02 1.23
N GLU A 214 22.50 -8.42 1.78
CA GLU A 214 23.17 -9.66 1.34
C GLU A 214 22.24 -10.86 1.57
N LEU A 215 22.03 -11.65 0.52
CA LEU A 215 21.23 -12.87 0.58
C LEU A 215 22.13 -14.05 0.96
N THR A 216 23.25 -14.20 0.26
CA THR A 216 24.27 -15.23 0.49
C THR A 216 25.55 -14.85 -0.26
N SER A 217 26.54 -15.74 -0.30
CA SER A 217 27.75 -15.54 -1.11
C SER A 217 27.39 -15.32 -2.58
N GLY A 218 27.77 -14.17 -3.12
CA GLY A 218 27.45 -13.76 -4.49
C GLY A 218 28.57 -13.01 -5.19
N GLY A 219 28.34 -12.69 -6.46
CA GLY A 219 29.28 -11.90 -7.26
C GLY A 219 30.36 -12.74 -7.93
N LEU A 220 31.42 -12.06 -8.36
CA LEU A 220 32.60 -12.68 -8.97
C LEU A 220 33.43 -13.41 -7.91
N VAL A 221 33.83 -14.66 -8.17
CA VAL A 221 34.71 -15.40 -7.25
C VAL A 221 36.15 -14.86 -7.29
N GLY A 222 36.62 -14.50 -8.49
CA GLY A 222 37.93 -13.90 -8.73
C GLY A 222 39.11 -14.89 -8.68
N GLY A 223 40.33 -14.34 -8.70
CA GLY A 223 41.57 -15.13 -8.61
C GLY A 223 41.76 -16.10 -9.78
N ASN A 224 42.08 -17.37 -9.47
CA ASN A 224 42.31 -18.41 -10.47
C ASN A 224 41.03 -18.87 -11.20
N LEU A 225 39.85 -18.48 -10.72
CA LEU A 225 38.55 -18.73 -11.36
C LEU A 225 38.17 -17.62 -12.35
N GLY A 226 38.96 -16.55 -12.45
CA GLY A 226 38.78 -15.54 -13.50
C GLY A 226 37.38 -14.92 -13.51
N GLY A 227 36.65 -15.11 -14.61
CA GLY A 227 35.31 -14.57 -14.85
C GLY A 227 34.15 -15.37 -14.24
N TYR A 228 34.42 -16.48 -13.55
CA TYR A 228 33.38 -17.28 -12.92
C TYR A 228 32.84 -16.62 -11.65
N SER A 229 31.55 -16.85 -11.40
CA SER A 229 30.77 -16.22 -10.34
C SER A 229 30.25 -17.26 -9.34
N PHE A 230 29.78 -16.80 -8.17
CA PHE A 230 29.13 -17.68 -7.21
C PHE A 230 27.80 -18.22 -7.75
N GLU A 231 27.35 -19.33 -7.17
CA GLU A 231 26.08 -20.00 -7.46
C GLU A 231 24.88 -19.08 -7.11
N ILE A 232 23.77 -19.22 -7.83
CA ILE A 232 22.75 -18.15 -7.93
C ILE A 232 21.33 -18.53 -7.53
N GLY A 233 21.10 -19.79 -7.17
CA GLY A 233 19.81 -20.35 -6.82
C GLY A 233 18.96 -20.78 -7.99
N ASP A 234 19.36 -20.50 -9.23
CA ASP A 234 18.61 -20.95 -10.40
C ASP A 234 18.90 -22.42 -10.70
N ALA A 235 18.03 -23.11 -11.45
CA ALA A 235 18.12 -24.55 -11.69
C ALA A 235 18.26 -25.42 -10.41
N TYR A 236 17.16 -25.65 -9.69
CA TYR A 236 16.96 -26.62 -8.61
C TYR A 236 17.49 -26.21 -7.23
N GLU A 237 17.98 -24.97 -7.07
CA GLU A 237 18.57 -24.47 -5.81
C GLU A 237 17.90 -23.18 -5.30
N GLY A 238 16.63 -22.94 -5.65
CA GLY A 238 15.88 -21.69 -5.48
C GLY A 238 16.29 -20.84 -4.27
N LYS A 239 16.66 -19.58 -4.52
CA LYS A 239 16.99 -18.57 -3.51
C LYS A 239 15.97 -17.42 -3.53
N PHE A 240 15.96 -16.60 -2.47
CA PHE A 240 14.96 -15.54 -2.26
C PHE A 240 13.54 -16.10 -2.35
N SER A 241 13.29 -17.20 -1.67
CA SER A 241 12.03 -17.94 -1.75
C SER A 241 11.12 -17.66 -0.56
N GLY A 242 9.82 -17.81 -0.74
CA GLY A 242 8.89 -18.12 0.35
C GLY A 242 8.05 -19.32 -0.09
N SER A 243 7.45 -20.05 0.85
CA SER A 243 6.61 -21.25 0.63
C SER A 243 7.23 -22.58 0.21
N ALA A 244 6.50 -23.64 0.57
CA ALA A 244 6.71 -25.01 0.16
C ALA A 244 5.61 -25.35 -0.87
N GLY A 245 5.97 -25.39 -2.15
CA GLY A 245 5.08 -25.82 -3.22
C GLY A 245 5.72 -26.93 -4.04
N ALA A 246 4.89 -27.79 -4.65
CA ALA A 246 5.36 -28.84 -5.58
C ALA A 246 5.84 -28.29 -6.94
N ASN A 247 5.72 -26.99 -7.15
CA ASN A 247 6.11 -26.30 -8.37
C ASN A 247 7.33 -25.43 -8.06
N PHE A 248 8.33 -25.45 -8.94
CA PHE A 248 9.63 -24.77 -8.82
C PHE A 248 9.56 -23.23 -8.78
N ASP A 249 8.42 -22.64 -8.41
CA ASP A 249 8.21 -21.20 -8.29
C ASP A 249 8.20 -20.81 -6.80
N SER A 250 9.38 -20.45 -6.32
CA SER A 250 9.63 -19.85 -5.01
C SER A 250 8.83 -18.54 -4.82
N ARG A 251 8.15 -18.35 -3.68
CA ARG A 251 7.16 -17.27 -3.44
C ARG A 251 7.45 -16.38 -2.21
N SER A 252 8.32 -15.38 -2.35
CA SER A 252 8.41 -14.32 -1.33
C SER A 252 7.05 -13.63 -1.17
N ILE A 253 6.76 -13.11 0.02
CA ILE A 253 5.49 -12.42 0.31
C ILE A 253 5.75 -11.07 0.98
N ILE A 254 4.82 -10.13 0.80
CA ILE A 254 4.80 -8.85 1.52
C ILE A 254 3.49 -8.75 2.28
N LEU A 255 3.55 -8.48 3.59
CA LEU A 255 2.36 -8.29 4.41
C LEU A 255 2.52 -7.07 5.32
N ALA A 256 1.64 -6.09 5.14
CA ALA A 256 1.62 -4.84 5.91
C ALA A 256 3.01 -4.18 6.04
N GLY A 257 3.71 -4.01 4.91
CA GLY A 257 5.03 -3.37 4.82
C GLY A 257 6.21 -4.22 5.30
N ASN A 258 6.02 -5.51 5.57
CA ASN A 258 7.10 -6.44 5.88
C ASN A 258 7.28 -7.44 4.74
N LEU A 259 8.53 -7.65 4.33
CA LEU A 259 8.98 -8.63 3.35
C LEU A 259 9.38 -9.93 4.06
N TYR A 260 8.88 -11.06 3.56
CA TYR A 260 9.22 -12.39 4.06
C TYR A 260 9.84 -13.25 2.96
N TYR A 261 11.05 -13.78 3.22
CA TYR A 261 11.79 -14.61 2.27
C TYR A 261 12.79 -15.54 2.99
N GLN A 262 13.38 -16.48 2.24
CA GLN A 262 14.39 -17.46 2.63
C GLN A 262 15.63 -17.27 1.76
N GLU A 263 16.79 -17.55 2.32
CA GLU A 263 18.06 -17.50 1.59
C GLU A 263 18.25 -18.66 0.60
N SER A 264 17.68 -19.82 0.90
CA SER A 264 17.79 -21.03 0.07
C SER A 264 16.66 -22.02 0.37
N THR A 265 16.33 -22.84 -0.62
CA THR A 265 15.45 -24.02 -0.51
C THR A 265 16.19 -25.32 -0.15
N LEU A 266 17.52 -25.31 -0.12
CA LEU A 266 18.35 -26.50 0.12
C LEU A 266 19.02 -26.54 1.50
N GLU A 267 18.96 -25.45 2.25
CA GLU A 267 19.52 -25.41 3.60
C GLU A 267 18.64 -26.18 4.60
N ASP A 268 19.27 -26.84 5.57
CA ASP A 268 18.58 -27.55 6.65
C ASP A 268 19.19 -27.16 8.01
N PRO A 269 18.48 -26.38 8.83
CA PRO A 269 17.11 -25.88 8.61
C PRO A 269 17.03 -24.68 7.66
N VAL A 270 15.91 -24.55 6.94
CA VAL A 270 15.51 -23.38 6.17
C VAL A 270 15.07 -22.27 7.14
N THR A 271 15.62 -21.08 6.93
CA THR A 271 15.33 -19.91 7.76
C THR A 271 14.47 -18.90 6.99
N MET A 272 13.35 -18.48 7.59
CA MET A 272 12.54 -17.36 7.10
C MET A 272 13.02 -16.05 7.74
N HIS A 273 13.22 -15.03 6.92
CA HIS A 273 13.54 -13.67 7.34
C HIS A 273 12.30 -12.79 7.20
N CYS A 274 12.09 -11.90 8.17
CA CYS A 274 11.14 -10.79 8.10
C CYS A 274 11.91 -9.48 8.12
N VAL A 275 11.75 -8.69 7.08
CA VAL A 275 12.48 -7.43 6.87
C VAL A 275 11.47 -6.31 6.64
N ASP A 276 11.65 -5.18 7.32
CA ASP A 276 10.85 -3.98 7.05
C ASP A 276 11.15 -3.50 5.62
N LEU A 277 10.11 -3.41 4.79
CA LEU A 277 10.24 -3.18 3.36
C LEU A 277 10.75 -1.77 3.03
N HIS A 278 10.49 -0.79 3.90
CA HIS A 278 10.93 0.60 3.70
C HIS A 278 12.41 0.75 4.06
N THR A 279 12.86 0.10 5.13
CA THR A 279 14.19 0.35 5.73
C THR A 279 15.24 -0.73 5.47
N GLY A 280 14.83 -1.96 5.18
CA GLY A 280 15.72 -3.12 5.07
C GLY A 280 16.16 -3.68 6.43
N GLU A 281 15.61 -3.20 7.54
CA GLU A 281 15.90 -3.70 8.88
C GLU A 281 15.25 -5.08 9.12
N GLU A 282 16.05 -6.07 9.52
CA GLU A 282 15.56 -7.39 9.88
C GLU A 282 14.85 -7.34 11.24
N GLN A 283 13.55 -7.61 11.23
CA GLN A 283 12.70 -7.62 12.42
C GLN A 283 12.85 -8.93 13.19
N TRP A 284 12.86 -10.05 12.46
CA TRP A 284 13.13 -11.37 13.00
C TRP A 284 13.58 -12.35 11.91
N SER A 285 14.19 -13.44 12.34
CA SER A 285 14.59 -14.55 11.50
C SER A 285 14.34 -15.86 12.26
N LYS A 286 13.60 -16.80 11.66
CA LYS A 286 13.07 -18.00 12.35
C LYS A 286 12.98 -19.22 11.43
N VAL A 287 13.22 -20.38 12.02
CA VAL A 287 12.84 -21.68 11.45
C VAL A 287 11.44 -22.02 11.95
N PHE A 288 10.51 -22.29 11.04
CA PHE A 288 9.13 -22.62 11.42
C PHE A 288 8.99 -24.13 11.68
N LEU A 289 8.37 -24.46 12.83
CA LEU A 289 8.00 -25.84 13.19
C LEU A 289 9.16 -26.84 13.03
N ASN A 290 8.95 -27.92 12.27
CA ASN A 290 9.96 -28.93 11.95
C ASN A 290 10.56 -28.66 10.57
N ASN A 291 11.14 -27.48 10.37
CA ASN A 291 11.70 -27.03 9.10
C ASN A 291 10.64 -26.91 7.97
N GLN A 292 9.50 -26.30 8.31
CA GLN A 292 8.44 -25.96 7.35
C GLN A 292 8.57 -24.48 6.93
N THR A 293 7.87 -24.08 5.86
CA THR A 293 7.92 -22.73 5.30
C THR A 293 6.51 -22.13 5.17
N ILE A 294 6.44 -20.80 5.03
CA ILE A 294 5.17 -20.06 4.95
C ILE A 294 4.56 -20.22 3.57
N ASP A 295 3.34 -20.73 3.46
CA ASP A 295 2.64 -20.94 2.19
C ASP A 295 1.98 -19.70 1.61
N PHE A 296 1.34 -18.90 2.47
CA PHE A 296 0.68 -17.66 2.10
C PHE A 296 0.51 -16.73 3.32
N GLY A 297 0.35 -15.44 3.05
CA GLY A 297 -0.06 -14.42 4.04
C GLY A 297 -1.56 -14.14 3.99
N GLN A 298 -2.10 -13.47 5.00
CA GLN A 298 -3.50 -13.06 5.03
C GLN A 298 -3.68 -11.79 5.86
N LEU A 299 -4.43 -10.81 5.35
CA LEU A 299 -4.93 -9.65 6.11
C LEU A 299 -6.42 -9.83 6.40
N PHE A 300 -6.73 -10.62 7.42
CA PHE A 300 -8.10 -11.03 7.78
C PHE A 300 -8.85 -9.92 8.52
N TYR A 301 -9.88 -9.34 7.91
CA TYR A 301 -10.74 -8.36 8.59
C TYR A 301 -11.91 -9.04 9.30
N TRP A 302 -11.94 -8.91 10.61
CA TRP A 302 -13.04 -9.37 11.46
C TRP A 302 -14.04 -8.24 11.68
N ASP A 303 -15.32 -8.54 11.46
CA ASP A 303 -16.45 -7.65 11.73
C ASP A 303 -17.49 -8.40 12.55
N GLY A 304 -17.52 -8.17 13.87
CA GLY A 304 -18.49 -8.78 14.76
C GLY A 304 -19.03 -7.76 15.77
N PHE A 305 -20.15 -8.06 16.42
CA PHE A 305 -20.92 -7.09 17.22
C PHE A 305 -20.16 -6.36 18.35
N ASN A 306 -19.00 -6.87 18.77
CA ASN A 306 -18.15 -6.26 19.81
C ASN A 306 -16.76 -5.85 19.31
N MET A 307 -16.29 -6.39 18.19
CA MET A 307 -14.91 -6.24 17.75
C MET A 307 -14.87 -6.13 16.24
N HIS A 308 -14.20 -5.08 15.77
CA HIS A 308 -13.92 -4.83 14.38
C HIS A 308 -12.42 -4.59 14.22
N GLY A 309 -11.75 -5.29 13.31
CA GLY A 309 -10.31 -5.12 13.13
C GLY A 309 -9.66 -6.15 12.23
N CYS A 310 -8.49 -5.79 11.69
CA CYS A 310 -7.70 -6.64 10.82
C CYS A 310 -6.61 -7.40 11.60
N PHE A 311 -6.40 -8.66 11.25
CA PHE A 311 -5.33 -9.52 11.73
C PHE A 311 -4.39 -9.91 10.58
N ALA A 312 -3.09 -9.78 10.80
CA ALA A 312 -2.07 -10.20 9.86
C ALA A 312 -1.56 -11.60 10.22
N TYR A 313 -1.85 -12.59 9.37
CA TYR A 313 -1.48 -13.98 9.58
C TYR A 313 -0.52 -14.50 8.52
N LEU A 314 0.38 -15.38 8.95
CA LEU A 314 1.23 -16.21 8.11
C LEU A 314 0.76 -17.66 8.26
N TRP A 315 0.51 -18.33 7.14
CA TRP A 315 0.02 -19.70 7.11
C TRP A 315 1.12 -20.67 6.70
N VAL A 316 1.33 -21.70 7.50
CA VAL A 316 2.22 -22.83 7.21
C VAL A 316 1.35 -24.07 7.11
N SER A 317 1.34 -24.73 5.96
CA SER A 317 0.51 -25.91 5.70
C SER A 317 1.36 -27.15 5.42
N SER A 318 0.84 -28.31 5.83
CA SER A 318 1.42 -29.61 5.50
C SER A 318 0.32 -30.64 5.41
N GLY A 319 0.09 -31.16 4.20
CA GLY A 319 -1.07 -31.99 3.91
C GLY A 319 -2.37 -31.24 4.25
N SER A 320 -3.16 -31.78 5.18
CA SER A 320 -4.39 -31.16 5.67
C SER A 320 -4.22 -30.38 6.99
N GLY A 321 -3.00 -30.20 7.49
CA GLY A 321 -2.71 -29.48 8.73
C GLY A 321 -2.19 -28.08 8.46
N TYR A 322 -2.90 -27.05 8.93
CA TYR A 322 -2.53 -25.64 8.80
C TYR A 322 -2.13 -25.08 10.17
N GLN A 323 -1.00 -24.39 10.25
CA GLN A 323 -0.54 -23.68 11.43
C GLN A 323 -0.45 -22.19 11.11
N VAL A 324 -0.97 -21.36 12.01
CA VAL A 324 -1.10 -19.93 11.80
C VAL A 324 -0.20 -19.18 12.75
N PHE A 325 0.52 -18.20 12.24
CA PHE A 325 1.46 -17.37 12.98
C PHE A 325 1.10 -15.90 12.82
N ASP A 326 1.39 -15.11 13.84
CA ASP A 326 1.25 -13.66 13.81
C ASP A 326 2.36 -13.09 12.92
N ALA A 327 2.01 -12.27 11.94
CA ALA A 327 2.98 -11.81 10.95
C ALA A 327 4.05 -10.90 11.54
N TYR A 328 3.67 -10.06 12.51
CA TYR A 328 4.60 -9.11 13.15
C TYR A 328 5.66 -9.81 13.99
N SER A 329 5.28 -10.79 14.80
CA SER A 329 6.18 -11.47 15.73
C SER A 329 6.74 -12.79 15.19
N GLY A 330 6.08 -13.43 14.22
CA GLY A 330 6.36 -14.80 13.79
C GLY A 330 6.03 -15.85 14.86
N ASP A 331 5.17 -15.54 15.83
CA ASP A 331 4.78 -16.46 16.90
C ASP A 331 3.50 -17.21 16.53
N TRP A 332 3.39 -18.46 17.00
CA TRP A 332 2.23 -19.30 16.73
C TRP A 332 0.96 -18.73 17.38
N VAL A 333 -0.14 -18.71 16.61
CA VAL A 333 -1.45 -18.21 17.04
C VAL A 333 -2.43 -19.36 17.24
N PHE A 334 -2.64 -20.20 16.24
CA PHE A 334 -3.55 -21.35 16.32
C PHE A 334 -3.24 -22.42 15.27
N THR A 335 -3.91 -23.58 15.35
CA THR A 335 -3.76 -24.69 14.40
C THR A 335 -5.12 -25.19 13.91
N VAL A 336 -5.16 -25.64 12.66
CA VAL A 336 -6.30 -26.33 12.06
C VAL A 336 -5.81 -27.67 11.50
N THR A 337 -6.42 -28.78 11.91
CA THR A 337 -6.14 -30.11 11.36
C THR A 337 -7.24 -30.51 10.38
N ASN A 338 -6.99 -31.44 9.46
CA ASN A 338 -8.02 -31.99 8.56
C ASN A 338 -8.74 -30.93 7.70
N VAL A 339 -8.03 -29.88 7.26
CA VAL A 339 -8.53 -28.96 6.23
C VAL A 339 -8.79 -29.76 4.94
N PRO A 340 -9.98 -29.63 4.31
CA PRO A 340 -10.27 -30.34 3.06
C PRO A 340 -9.37 -29.87 1.92
N SER A 341 -9.18 -30.72 0.91
CA SER A 341 -8.50 -30.35 -0.32
C SER A 341 -9.42 -29.59 -1.26
N GLY A 342 -8.92 -28.56 -1.94
CA GLY A 342 -9.68 -27.80 -2.91
C GLY A 342 -8.96 -26.55 -3.37
N THR A 343 -9.68 -25.68 -4.06
CA THR A 343 -9.22 -24.35 -4.47
C THR A 343 -9.38 -23.39 -3.29
N MET A 344 -8.30 -22.70 -2.91
CA MET A 344 -8.35 -21.66 -1.90
C MET A 344 -9.03 -20.42 -2.46
N LEU A 345 -9.95 -19.82 -1.70
CA LEU A 345 -10.65 -18.60 -2.07
C LEU A 345 -10.63 -17.61 -0.90
N PHE A 346 -10.69 -16.33 -1.24
CA PHE A 346 -10.86 -15.23 -0.30
C PHE A 346 -12.07 -14.39 -0.69
N ASP A 347 -12.80 -13.89 0.30
CA ASP A 347 -13.82 -12.86 0.07
C ASP A 347 -13.24 -11.44 0.19
N GLU A 348 -14.10 -10.43 0.07
CA GLU A 348 -13.71 -9.01 0.14
C GLU A 348 -13.12 -8.58 1.50
N LEU A 349 -13.36 -9.35 2.57
CA LEU A 349 -12.79 -9.15 3.90
C LEU A 349 -11.59 -10.06 4.17
N ASN A 350 -11.11 -10.73 3.12
CA ASN A 350 -10.06 -11.74 3.13
C ASN A 350 -10.35 -12.91 4.09
N HIS A 351 -11.59 -13.36 4.23
CA HIS A 351 -11.88 -14.61 4.96
C HIS A 351 -11.44 -15.80 4.10
N LEU A 352 -10.88 -16.82 4.74
CA LEU A 352 -10.32 -17.99 4.06
C LEU A 352 -11.39 -19.06 3.82
N TYR A 353 -11.52 -19.49 2.57
CA TYR A 353 -12.38 -20.60 2.16
C TYR A 353 -11.60 -21.65 1.35
N VAL A 354 -12.11 -22.88 1.35
CA VAL A 354 -11.65 -23.95 0.45
C VAL A 354 -12.83 -24.53 -0.32
N LEU A 355 -12.82 -24.37 -1.64
CA LEU A 355 -13.82 -24.90 -2.56
C LEU A 355 -13.41 -26.29 -3.04
N SER A 356 -14.20 -27.30 -2.70
CA SER A 356 -14.03 -28.66 -3.23
C SER A 356 -15.10 -28.95 -4.28
N VAL A 357 -14.66 -29.33 -5.48
CA VAL A 357 -15.53 -29.72 -6.59
C VAL A 357 -15.35 -31.21 -6.90
N SER A 358 -16.44 -31.97 -6.91
CA SER A 358 -16.46 -33.38 -7.29
C SER A 358 -17.46 -33.61 -8.41
N SER A 359 -16.98 -33.59 -9.65
CA SER A 359 -17.80 -33.84 -10.85
C SER A 359 -18.35 -35.27 -10.91
N SER A 360 -17.64 -36.25 -10.33
CA SER A 360 -18.11 -37.64 -10.27
C SER A 360 -19.21 -37.85 -9.22
N ALA A 361 -19.14 -37.14 -8.09
CA ALA A 361 -20.17 -37.19 -7.06
C ALA A 361 -21.33 -36.22 -7.33
N GLY A 362 -21.18 -35.29 -8.28
CA GLY A 362 -22.14 -34.20 -8.53
C GLY A 362 -22.27 -33.29 -7.32
N ARG A 363 -21.14 -32.98 -6.66
CA ARG A 363 -21.12 -32.21 -5.40
C ARG A 363 -20.09 -31.12 -5.41
N MET A 364 -20.47 -29.98 -4.83
CA MET A 364 -19.59 -28.87 -4.56
C MET A 364 -19.78 -28.39 -3.12
N THR A 365 -18.67 -28.20 -2.41
CA THR A 365 -18.69 -27.76 -1.01
C THR A 365 -17.75 -26.58 -0.79
N LEU A 366 -18.15 -25.66 0.08
CA LEU A 366 -17.31 -24.56 0.54
C LEU A 366 -17.03 -24.75 2.03
N TRP A 367 -15.76 -24.96 2.35
CA TRP A 367 -15.25 -24.93 3.72
C TRP A 367 -14.88 -23.50 4.09
N ASN A 368 -15.21 -23.07 5.30
CA ASN A 368 -15.06 -21.71 5.79
C ASN A 368 -14.28 -21.70 7.11
N MET A 369 -13.12 -21.06 7.10
CA MET A 369 -12.25 -20.94 8.29
C MET A 369 -12.89 -20.11 9.40
N THR A 370 -13.59 -19.03 9.05
CA THR A 370 -14.28 -18.15 10.00
C THR A 370 -15.37 -18.93 10.74
N ALA A 371 -16.20 -19.68 10.01
CA ALA A 371 -17.24 -20.52 10.60
C ALA A 371 -16.64 -21.59 11.54
N LEU A 372 -15.53 -22.21 11.15
CA LEU A 372 -14.81 -23.15 12.01
C LEU A 372 -14.30 -22.50 13.30
N GLY A 373 -13.66 -21.33 13.20
CA GLY A 373 -13.12 -20.61 14.35
C GLY A 373 -14.19 -20.34 15.40
N LEU A 374 -15.41 -20.01 14.96
CA LEU A 374 -16.55 -19.74 15.84
C LEU A 374 -17.11 -20.97 16.57
N THR A 375 -16.83 -22.20 16.08
CA THR A 375 -17.26 -23.43 16.78
C THR A 375 -16.62 -23.59 18.16
N GLY A 376 -15.49 -22.92 18.41
CA GLY A 376 -14.79 -22.92 19.69
C GLY A 376 -15.24 -21.82 20.66
N GLY A 377 -16.24 -21.01 20.29
CA GLY A 377 -16.76 -19.88 21.05
C GLY A 377 -18.19 -20.13 21.55
N GLY A 378 -18.50 -19.73 22.79
CA GLY A 378 -19.88 -19.56 23.24
C GLY A 378 -20.42 -18.20 22.80
N PHE A 379 -21.36 -17.61 23.55
CA PHE A 379 -21.90 -16.26 23.29
C PHE A 379 -20.84 -15.16 23.01
N TYR A 380 -19.66 -15.25 23.64
CA TYR A 380 -18.56 -14.31 23.43
C TYR A 380 -17.76 -14.55 22.14
N GLY A 381 -18.01 -15.67 21.45
CA GLY A 381 -17.25 -16.13 20.29
C GLY A 381 -17.44 -15.26 19.06
N GLU A 382 -18.71 -15.05 18.72
CA GLU A 382 -19.18 -14.25 17.58
C GLU A 382 -18.90 -12.74 17.74
N GLY A 383 -18.47 -12.31 18.94
CA GLY A 383 -18.12 -10.91 19.20
C GLY A 383 -16.62 -10.63 19.15
N SER A 384 -15.74 -11.64 19.15
CA SER A 384 -14.30 -11.42 19.24
C SER A 384 -13.48 -12.60 18.69
N TRP A 385 -12.94 -12.43 17.48
CA TRP A 385 -12.13 -13.47 16.82
C TRP A 385 -10.92 -13.93 17.62
N GLY A 386 -10.03 -12.99 18.00
CA GLY A 386 -8.77 -13.34 18.67
C GLY A 386 -8.97 -14.11 19.97
N ASN A 387 -9.92 -13.68 20.80
CA ASN A 387 -10.31 -14.39 22.03
C ASN A 387 -10.86 -15.80 21.74
N THR A 388 -11.44 -16.00 20.56
CA THR A 388 -12.05 -17.25 20.16
C THR A 388 -11.05 -18.24 19.59
N VAL A 389 -10.04 -17.79 18.86
CA VAL A 389 -9.14 -18.72 18.13
C VAL A 389 -7.73 -18.82 18.70
N HIS A 390 -7.20 -17.78 19.35
CA HIS A 390 -5.82 -17.78 19.82
C HIS A 390 -5.56 -18.90 20.84
N GLY A 391 -4.44 -19.59 20.69
CA GLY A 391 -4.02 -20.67 21.58
C GLY A 391 -4.77 -22.00 21.38
N LYS A 392 -5.55 -22.15 20.30
CA LYS A 392 -6.42 -23.31 20.09
C LYS A 392 -6.03 -24.16 18.88
N THR A 393 -6.59 -25.37 18.86
CA THR A 393 -6.55 -26.28 17.71
C THR A 393 -7.97 -26.63 17.29
N PHE A 394 -8.24 -26.54 15.99
CA PHE A 394 -9.54 -26.81 15.39
C PHE A 394 -9.48 -28.02 14.47
N ASP A 395 -10.56 -28.80 14.41
CA ASP A 395 -10.72 -29.89 13.45
C ASP A 395 -11.52 -29.39 12.25
N GLY A 396 -10.84 -29.18 11.12
CA GLY A 396 -11.40 -28.74 9.85
C GLY A 396 -12.44 -29.70 9.27
N SER A 397 -12.51 -30.95 9.74
CA SER A 397 -13.58 -31.88 9.37
C SER A 397 -14.91 -31.61 10.10
N ASN A 398 -14.94 -30.64 11.03
CA ASN A 398 -16.16 -30.24 11.72
C ASN A 398 -17.24 -29.81 10.71
N PRO A 399 -18.43 -30.45 10.68
CA PRO A 399 -19.48 -30.13 9.73
C PRO A 399 -19.92 -28.67 9.74
N ALA A 400 -19.77 -27.95 10.86
CA ALA A 400 -20.10 -26.53 10.97
C ALA A 400 -19.19 -25.62 10.12
N ALA A 401 -18.01 -26.11 9.71
CA ALA A 401 -17.12 -25.40 8.80
C ALA A 401 -17.58 -25.49 7.33
N ILE A 402 -18.49 -26.40 6.99
CA ILE A 402 -19.03 -26.52 5.63
C ILE A 402 -20.25 -25.61 5.52
N THR A 403 -20.06 -24.38 5.04
CA THR A 403 -21.13 -23.37 4.91
C THR A 403 -21.91 -23.48 3.61
N MET A 404 -21.40 -24.26 2.66
CA MET A 404 -22.09 -24.58 1.41
C MET A 404 -21.90 -26.06 1.06
N ASN A 405 -22.99 -26.74 0.70
CA ASN A 405 -22.96 -28.10 0.16
C ASN A 405 -24.11 -28.25 -0.84
N VAL A 406 -23.79 -28.08 -2.12
CA VAL A 406 -24.77 -28.04 -3.20
C VAL A 406 -24.57 -29.19 -4.17
N THR A 407 -25.64 -29.53 -4.88
CA THR A 407 -25.57 -30.48 -6.00
C THR A 407 -25.12 -29.70 -7.24
N ILE A 408 -24.21 -30.28 -8.01
CA ILE A 408 -23.80 -29.76 -9.32
C ILE A 408 -24.00 -30.84 -10.38
N PRO A 409 -23.98 -30.51 -11.68
CA PRO A 409 -23.99 -31.51 -12.74
C PRO A 409 -22.87 -32.56 -12.57
N THR A 410 -23.17 -33.80 -12.95
CA THR A 410 -22.19 -34.89 -12.95
C THR A 410 -21.50 -35.00 -14.31
N GLY A 411 -20.25 -35.48 -14.31
CA GLY A 411 -19.53 -35.76 -15.56
C GLY A 411 -18.96 -34.53 -16.26
N LEU A 412 -18.76 -33.43 -15.52
CA LEU A 412 -18.05 -32.25 -16.00
C LEU A 412 -16.60 -32.63 -16.39
N PRO A 413 -16.15 -32.31 -17.62
CA PRO A 413 -14.84 -32.71 -18.13
C PRO A 413 -13.70 -31.95 -17.43
N GLY A 414 -12.55 -32.61 -17.29
CA GLY A 414 -11.34 -31.98 -16.76
C GLY A 414 -11.42 -31.57 -15.30
N SER A 415 -10.87 -30.39 -14.98
CA SER A 415 -10.71 -29.91 -13.60
C SER A 415 -10.97 -28.41 -13.50
N VAL A 416 -11.07 -27.89 -12.27
CA VAL A 416 -11.20 -26.44 -12.02
C VAL A 416 -9.96 -25.73 -12.54
N ILE A 417 -10.18 -24.67 -13.33
CA ILE A 417 -9.12 -23.81 -13.89
C ILE A 417 -9.12 -22.41 -13.28
N GLY A 418 -10.24 -21.99 -12.70
CA GLY A 418 -10.36 -20.73 -11.97
C GLY A 418 -11.64 -20.68 -11.13
N ALA A 419 -11.61 -19.97 -10.02
CA ALA A 419 -12.77 -19.74 -9.17
C ALA A 419 -12.61 -18.43 -8.40
N ASN A 420 -13.72 -17.73 -8.16
CA ASN A 420 -13.76 -16.55 -7.31
C ASN A 420 -14.94 -16.66 -6.33
N PHE A 421 -14.72 -16.24 -5.09
CA PHE A 421 -15.76 -16.31 -4.05
C PHE A 421 -16.97 -15.46 -4.45
N GLY A 422 -18.18 -16.00 -4.26
CA GLY A 422 -19.43 -15.28 -4.53
C GLY A 422 -19.72 -15.00 -6.01
N ASP A 423 -18.91 -15.51 -6.94
CA ASP A 423 -19.02 -15.26 -8.38
C ASP A 423 -19.28 -16.56 -9.15
N MET A 424 -18.21 -17.27 -9.55
CA MET A 424 -18.32 -18.54 -10.28
C MET A 424 -17.11 -19.46 -10.07
N VAL A 425 -17.27 -20.73 -10.43
CA VAL A 425 -16.18 -21.66 -10.66
C VAL A 425 -16.20 -22.13 -12.11
N VAL A 426 -15.03 -22.12 -12.74
CA VAL A 426 -14.81 -22.55 -14.12
C VAL A 426 -13.90 -23.76 -14.10
N GLY A 427 -14.22 -24.75 -14.91
CA GLY A 427 -13.29 -25.83 -15.24
C GLY A 427 -13.31 -26.18 -16.71
N GLY A 428 -12.33 -26.98 -17.10
CA GLY A 428 -12.19 -27.38 -18.49
C GLY A 428 -11.18 -28.49 -18.70
N ASP A 429 -11.21 -29.03 -19.91
CA ASP A 429 -10.32 -30.04 -20.44
C ASP A 429 -9.92 -29.68 -21.87
N VAL A 430 -8.72 -30.09 -22.28
CA VAL A 430 -8.17 -29.75 -23.60
C VAL A 430 -7.49 -30.98 -24.19
N SER A 431 -7.79 -31.22 -25.46
CA SER A 431 -7.06 -32.17 -26.31
C SER A 431 -6.74 -31.54 -27.67
N THR A 432 -6.07 -32.28 -28.54
CA THR A 432 -5.84 -31.88 -29.93
C THR A 432 -7.09 -31.93 -30.82
N GLU A 433 -8.19 -32.49 -30.33
CA GLU A 433 -9.44 -32.66 -31.08
C GLU A 433 -10.56 -31.75 -30.55
N GLU A 434 -10.57 -31.46 -29.25
CA GLU A 434 -11.62 -30.68 -28.62
C GLU A 434 -11.14 -29.89 -27.39
N VAL A 435 -11.84 -28.78 -27.13
CA VAL A 435 -11.70 -27.96 -25.92
C VAL A 435 -13.06 -27.91 -25.23
N SER A 436 -13.12 -28.35 -23.98
CA SER A 436 -14.34 -28.32 -23.18
C SER A 436 -14.23 -27.35 -22.02
N LEU A 437 -15.22 -26.49 -21.82
CA LEU A 437 -15.33 -25.61 -20.65
C LEU A 437 -16.72 -25.70 -20.04
N TRP A 438 -16.76 -25.55 -18.72
CA TRP A 438 -17.99 -25.43 -17.95
C TRP A 438 -17.85 -24.36 -16.88
N GLY A 439 -18.96 -23.74 -16.54
CA GLY A 439 -19.08 -22.74 -15.49
C GLY A 439 -20.22 -23.09 -14.54
N ILE A 440 -19.98 -22.99 -13.24
CA ILE A 440 -20.98 -23.19 -12.20
C ILE A 440 -21.12 -21.90 -11.38
N ASN A 441 -22.37 -21.53 -11.10
CA ASN A 441 -22.71 -20.33 -10.36
C ASN A 441 -22.34 -20.43 -8.88
N LEU A 442 -21.65 -19.41 -8.35
CA LEU A 442 -21.45 -19.18 -6.91
C LEU A 442 -22.16 -17.91 -6.41
N ASN A 443 -22.76 -17.12 -7.32
CA ASN A 443 -23.46 -15.89 -7.00
C ASN A 443 -24.95 -16.13 -6.75
N ALA A 444 -25.36 -16.07 -5.48
CA ALA A 444 -26.76 -16.24 -5.08
C ALA A 444 -27.70 -15.17 -5.66
N SER A 445 -27.18 -14.00 -6.06
CA SER A 445 -28.00 -12.93 -6.64
C SER A 445 -28.30 -13.15 -8.13
N GLU A 446 -27.52 -13.98 -8.82
CA GLU A 446 -27.68 -14.26 -10.25
C GLU A 446 -28.38 -15.61 -10.53
N GLY A 447 -28.56 -16.45 -9.50
CA GLY A 447 -29.27 -17.72 -9.65
C GLY A 447 -29.07 -18.68 -8.47
N GLU A 448 -29.53 -19.92 -8.63
CA GLU A 448 -29.25 -20.98 -7.65
C GLU A 448 -27.74 -21.29 -7.63
N ILE A 449 -27.13 -21.30 -6.45
CA ILE A 449 -25.74 -21.71 -6.28
C ILE A 449 -25.59 -23.19 -6.68
N GLY A 450 -24.60 -23.51 -7.50
CA GLY A 450 -24.41 -24.85 -8.05
C GLY A 450 -25.10 -25.09 -9.39
N ALA A 451 -25.89 -24.12 -9.88
CA ALA A 451 -26.46 -24.18 -11.22
C ALA A 451 -25.35 -24.09 -12.29
N GLU A 452 -25.53 -24.87 -13.36
CA GLU A 452 -24.71 -24.75 -14.57
C GLU A 452 -25.01 -23.41 -15.26
N LEU A 453 -23.95 -22.63 -15.50
CA LEU A 453 -24.01 -21.40 -16.30
C LEU A 453 -23.82 -21.74 -17.78
N PHE A 454 -22.82 -22.58 -18.06
CA PHE A 454 -22.53 -23.12 -19.39
C PHE A 454 -21.77 -24.44 -19.27
N SER A 455 -21.82 -25.25 -20.33
CA SER A 455 -21.01 -26.46 -20.50
C SER A 455 -20.89 -26.76 -21.99
N ASN A 456 -19.82 -26.27 -22.61
CA ASN A 456 -19.62 -26.33 -24.06
C ASN A 456 -18.37 -27.13 -24.41
N THR A 457 -18.43 -27.82 -25.54
CA THR A 457 -17.28 -28.46 -26.18
C THR A 457 -17.12 -27.88 -27.57
N TRP A 458 -15.95 -27.35 -27.85
CA TRP A 458 -15.56 -26.77 -29.12
C TRP A 458 -14.62 -27.74 -29.85
N GLU A 459 -14.89 -28.00 -31.13
CA GLU A 459 -14.01 -28.80 -31.99
C GLU A 459 -12.75 -27.98 -32.32
N ALA A 460 -11.58 -28.54 -32.00
CA ALA A 460 -10.30 -27.92 -32.30
C ALA A 460 -10.04 -27.88 -33.81
N PHE A 461 -9.19 -26.96 -34.25
CA PHE A 461 -8.79 -26.91 -35.66
C PHE A 461 -8.05 -28.18 -36.07
N ASP A 462 -8.29 -28.68 -37.30
CA ASP A 462 -7.67 -29.91 -37.83
C ASP A 462 -6.15 -29.94 -37.64
N TYR A 463 -5.48 -28.79 -37.79
CA TYR A 463 -4.02 -28.69 -37.66
C TYR A 463 -3.52 -29.02 -36.24
N TRP A 464 -4.35 -28.92 -35.21
CA TRP A 464 -3.98 -29.30 -33.85
C TRP A 464 -3.68 -30.79 -33.76
N PHE A 465 -4.54 -31.61 -34.36
CA PHE A 465 -4.36 -33.04 -34.46
C PHE A 465 -3.28 -33.41 -35.48
N GLU A 466 -3.29 -32.80 -36.68
CA GLU A 466 -2.31 -33.12 -37.74
C GLU A 466 -0.87 -32.86 -37.33
N LEU A 467 -0.63 -31.79 -36.57
CA LEU A 467 0.69 -31.44 -36.03
C LEU A 467 0.97 -32.10 -34.67
N ASN A 468 -0.04 -32.74 -34.07
CA ASN A 468 0.03 -33.31 -32.72
C ASN A 468 0.55 -32.26 -31.70
N LEU A 469 -0.16 -31.13 -31.60
CA LEU A 469 0.24 -30.00 -30.77
C LEU A 469 0.25 -30.37 -29.28
N THR A 470 1.24 -29.84 -28.56
CA THR A 470 1.28 -29.88 -27.11
C THR A 470 0.38 -28.76 -26.57
N VAL A 471 -0.89 -29.11 -26.36
CA VAL A 471 -1.93 -28.25 -25.75
C VAL A 471 -2.30 -28.70 -24.34
N ALA A 472 -1.61 -29.72 -23.83
CA ALA A 472 -1.74 -30.16 -22.45
C ALA A 472 -0.46 -30.72 -21.80
N GLY A 473 -0.37 -30.58 -20.47
CA GLY A 473 0.66 -31.18 -19.62
C GLY A 473 1.82 -30.25 -19.24
N MET A 474 2.86 -30.81 -18.62
CA MET A 474 3.97 -30.07 -17.96
C MET A 474 4.72 -29.07 -18.86
N PHE A 475 4.65 -29.23 -20.19
CA PHE A 475 5.30 -28.35 -21.15
C PHE A 475 4.32 -27.70 -22.14
N GLY A 476 3.03 -27.77 -21.83
CA GLY A 476 1.93 -27.17 -22.59
C GLY A 476 0.80 -26.85 -21.63
N ASP A 477 1.08 -26.05 -20.59
CA ASP A 477 0.10 -25.61 -19.60
C ASP A 477 -1.13 -25.08 -20.34
N ASN A 478 -2.25 -25.83 -20.26
CA ASN A 478 -3.39 -25.66 -21.16
C ASN A 478 -3.94 -24.23 -21.05
N TRP A 479 -4.30 -23.83 -19.82
CA TRP A 479 -4.90 -22.55 -19.50
C TRP A 479 -3.83 -21.63 -18.93
N VAL A 480 -3.25 -20.77 -19.77
CA VAL A 480 -2.16 -19.85 -19.40
C VAL A 480 -2.65 -18.53 -18.82
N GLY A 481 -3.96 -18.30 -18.83
CA GLY A 481 -4.58 -17.15 -18.16
C GLY A 481 -6.08 -17.36 -18.00
N VAL A 482 -6.62 -17.01 -16.84
CA VAL A 482 -8.06 -17.00 -16.56
C VAL A 482 -8.37 -15.69 -15.87
N SER A 483 -9.18 -14.84 -16.52
CA SER A 483 -9.69 -13.61 -15.92
C SER A 483 -11.18 -13.75 -15.70
N LEU A 484 -11.56 -13.88 -14.43
CA LEU A 484 -12.96 -13.92 -14.02
C LEU A 484 -13.60 -12.53 -14.08
N GLU A 485 -12.80 -11.47 -13.94
CA GLU A 485 -13.23 -10.08 -14.14
C GLU A 485 -13.57 -9.79 -15.61
N ASP A 486 -12.66 -10.13 -16.53
CA ASP A 486 -12.86 -9.91 -17.97
C ASP A 486 -13.73 -11.00 -18.62
N ARG A 487 -14.05 -12.06 -17.88
CA ARG A 487 -14.78 -13.24 -18.37
C ARG A 487 -14.11 -13.92 -19.57
N VAL A 488 -12.78 -14.09 -19.53
CA VAL A 488 -12.01 -14.78 -20.60
C VAL A 488 -11.00 -15.76 -20.01
N ALA A 489 -10.94 -16.97 -20.57
CA ALA A 489 -9.82 -17.90 -20.40
C ALA A 489 -8.98 -17.98 -21.67
N VAL A 490 -7.66 -18.05 -21.50
CA VAL A 490 -6.66 -18.04 -22.57
C VAL A 490 -5.87 -19.34 -22.56
N LEU A 491 -5.85 -20.00 -23.71
CA LEU A 491 -5.15 -21.24 -23.96
C LEU A 491 -3.91 -21.00 -24.81
N TRP A 492 -2.85 -21.79 -24.58
CA TRP A 492 -1.60 -21.73 -25.34
C TRP A 492 -1.34 -23.02 -26.14
N ALA A 493 -1.06 -22.87 -27.43
CA ALA A 493 -0.56 -23.95 -28.27
C ALA A 493 0.93 -23.77 -28.55
N LYS A 494 1.75 -24.67 -28.00
CA LYS A 494 3.20 -24.52 -27.92
C LYS A 494 3.90 -24.44 -29.28
N GLU A 495 3.71 -25.42 -30.15
CA GLU A 495 4.50 -25.55 -31.38
C GLU A 495 4.17 -24.47 -32.41
N THR A 496 2.92 -24.00 -32.43
CA THR A 496 2.47 -22.89 -33.29
C THR A 496 2.71 -21.52 -32.65
N ARG A 497 2.82 -21.46 -31.31
CA ARG A 497 3.04 -20.25 -30.51
C ARG A 497 1.86 -19.30 -30.56
N GLN A 498 0.67 -19.87 -30.42
CA GLN A 498 -0.61 -19.19 -30.59
C GLN A 498 -1.41 -19.22 -29.30
N HIS A 499 -2.20 -18.17 -29.10
CA HIS A 499 -3.15 -18.06 -28.02
C HIS A 499 -4.58 -18.18 -28.53
N PHE A 500 -5.48 -18.74 -27.72
CA PHE A 500 -6.90 -18.92 -28.03
C PHE A 500 -7.73 -18.47 -26.84
N GLY A 501 -8.67 -17.56 -27.07
CA GLY A 501 -9.58 -17.03 -26.04
C GLY A 501 -10.92 -17.75 -26.03
N PHE A 502 -11.45 -17.96 -24.83
CA PHE A 502 -12.76 -18.57 -24.59
C PHE A 502 -13.55 -17.73 -23.59
N SER A 503 -14.85 -17.55 -23.84
CA SER A 503 -15.76 -16.79 -22.98
C SER A 503 -16.06 -17.56 -21.70
N LEU A 504 -15.96 -16.88 -20.56
CA LEU A 504 -16.45 -17.36 -19.27
C LEU A 504 -17.89 -16.89 -18.98
N GLU A 505 -18.52 -16.19 -19.91
CA GLU A 505 -19.97 -15.92 -19.85
C GLU A 505 -20.76 -17.05 -20.50
N THR A 506 -20.29 -17.55 -21.65
CA THR A 506 -21.04 -18.51 -22.47
C THR A 506 -20.34 -19.85 -22.65
N GLY A 507 -19.03 -19.96 -22.39
CA GLY A 507 -18.23 -21.14 -22.72
C GLY A 507 -17.80 -21.24 -24.19
N ASP A 508 -18.10 -20.23 -25.01
CA ASP A 508 -17.80 -20.24 -26.44
C ASP A 508 -16.35 -19.85 -26.75
N PHE A 509 -15.83 -20.37 -27.85
CA PHE A 509 -14.60 -19.88 -28.47
C PHE A 509 -14.78 -18.42 -28.92
N LEU A 510 -13.87 -17.54 -28.53
CA LEU A 510 -13.90 -16.11 -28.86
C LEU A 510 -12.97 -15.77 -30.02
N TRP A 511 -11.70 -16.12 -29.88
CA TRP A 511 -10.65 -15.70 -30.82
C TRP A 511 -9.47 -16.65 -30.80
N GLY A 512 -8.75 -16.70 -31.93
CA GLY A 512 -7.57 -17.53 -32.13
C GLY A 512 -7.32 -17.75 -33.62
N PRO A 513 -6.08 -18.01 -34.05
CA PRO A 513 -5.79 -18.23 -35.47
C PRO A 513 -6.39 -19.55 -36.00
N ASP A 514 -7.01 -19.49 -37.17
CA ASP A 514 -7.56 -20.65 -37.89
C ASP A 514 -6.53 -21.40 -38.74
N SER A 515 -5.27 -20.94 -38.71
CA SER A 515 -4.14 -21.48 -39.48
C SER A 515 -2.87 -21.49 -38.63
N PRO A 516 -1.99 -22.50 -38.76
CA PRO A 516 -0.74 -22.59 -38.00
C PRO A 516 0.32 -21.54 -38.41
N ASP A 517 0.09 -20.81 -39.50
CA ASP A 517 1.06 -19.84 -40.06
C ASP A 517 0.75 -18.37 -39.70
N VAL A 518 -0.27 -18.11 -38.89
CA VAL A 518 -0.78 -16.76 -38.60
C VAL A 518 -0.77 -16.48 -37.10
N GLY A 519 -0.45 -15.25 -36.69
CA GLY A 519 -0.54 -14.84 -35.27
C GLY A 519 0.48 -15.52 -34.35
N ASN A 520 1.54 -16.08 -34.92
CA ASN A 520 2.59 -16.79 -34.19
C ASN A 520 3.50 -15.81 -33.44
N GLN A 521 3.75 -16.08 -32.16
CA GLN A 521 4.83 -15.41 -31.44
C GLN A 521 6.21 -15.92 -31.91
N TYR A 522 7.28 -15.32 -31.40
CA TYR A 522 8.65 -15.63 -31.78
C TYR A 522 9.00 -17.10 -31.50
N TYR A 523 9.79 -17.74 -32.37
CA TYR A 523 9.95 -19.19 -32.34
C TYR A 523 10.48 -19.73 -30.99
N LEU A 524 11.30 -18.95 -30.29
CA LEU A 524 11.82 -19.32 -28.97
C LEU A 524 10.76 -19.36 -27.88
N ASP A 525 9.62 -18.68 -28.03
CA ASP A 525 8.54 -18.71 -27.03
C ASP A 525 7.92 -20.11 -26.90
N ALA A 526 8.12 -20.98 -27.90
CA ALA A 526 7.79 -22.40 -27.81
C ALA A 526 8.74 -23.18 -26.88
N LEU A 527 9.89 -22.62 -26.49
CA LEU A 527 10.90 -23.29 -25.66
C LEU A 527 10.76 -22.98 -24.17
N ASP A 528 9.79 -22.14 -23.81
CA ASP A 528 9.46 -21.88 -22.42
C ASP A 528 8.89 -23.12 -21.76
N ASP A 529 9.40 -23.41 -20.57
CA ASP A 529 9.04 -24.58 -19.77
C ASP A 529 8.02 -24.27 -18.67
N SER A 530 7.60 -23.01 -18.55
CA SER A 530 6.40 -22.60 -17.78
C SER A 530 5.68 -21.50 -18.52
N SER A 531 4.85 -21.89 -19.49
CA SER A 531 4.14 -20.91 -20.29
C SER A 531 3.24 -20.05 -19.40
N SER A 532 2.54 -20.63 -18.42
CA SER A 532 1.69 -19.90 -17.46
C SER A 532 2.38 -18.71 -16.77
N ASN A 533 3.62 -18.88 -16.30
CA ASN A 533 4.38 -17.84 -15.59
C ASN A 533 4.88 -16.66 -16.44
N SER A 534 4.75 -16.78 -17.76
CA SER A 534 5.22 -15.81 -18.75
C SER A 534 4.06 -14.96 -19.29
N ARG A 535 2.91 -15.00 -18.63
CA ARG A 535 1.69 -14.28 -18.99
C ARG A 535 1.17 -13.47 -17.80
N ALA A 536 0.50 -12.37 -18.09
CA ALA A 536 -0.21 -11.56 -17.10
C ALA A 536 -1.53 -11.06 -17.70
N ILE A 537 -2.54 -10.83 -16.86
CA ILE A 537 -3.82 -10.25 -17.28
C ILE A 537 -4.17 -9.10 -16.33
N ALA A 538 -4.37 -7.91 -16.89
CA ALA A 538 -4.86 -6.75 -16.18
C ALA A 538 -5.42 -5.73 -17.16
N TYR A 539 -6.30 -4.84 -16.70
CA TYR A 539 -6.78 -3.70 -17.50
C TYR A 539 -7.43 -4.09 -18.85
N GLY A 540 -8.12 -5.24 -18.91
CA GLY A 540 -8.70 -5.77 -20.16
C GLY A 540 -7.66 -6.20 -21.19
N ARG A 541 -6.42 -6.49 -20.77
CA ARG A 541 -5.29 -6.85 -21.62
C ARG A 541 -4.66 -8.16 -21.20
N PHE A 542 -4.21 -8.90 -22.20
CA PHE A 542 -3.41 -10.11 -22.04
C PHE A 542 -1.97 -9.84 -22.49
N TYR A 543 -1.04 -9.95 -21.55
CA TYR A 543 0.39 -9.76 -21.78
C TYR A 543 1.10 -11.11 -21.88
N SER A 544 1.98 -11.26 -22.85
CA SER A 544 2.83 -12.45 -23.00
C SER A 544 4.27 -12.01 -23.26
N ALA A 545 5.21 -12.53 -22.48
CA ALA A 545 6.64 -12.30 -22.69
C ALA A 545 7.44 -13.52 -22.25
N SER A 546 8.27 -14.03 -23.16
CA SER A 546 8.93 -15.32 -22.98
C SER A 546 10.35 -15.30 -23.58
N VAL A 547 10.92 -16.46 -23.93
CA VAL A 547 12.32 -16.65 -24.35
C VAL A 547 12.71 -15.80 -25.55
N GLY A 548 11.76 -15.50 -26.44
CA GLY A 548 11.96 -14.63 -27.59
C GLY A 548 12.22 -13.17 -27.23
N GLY A 549 12.01 -12.76 -25.97
CA GLY A 549 12.35 -11.43 -25.49
C GLY A 549 11.52 -10.30 -26.10
N ILE A 550 10.33 -10.63 -26.61
CA ILE A 550 9.36 -9.68 -27.12
C ILE A 550 8.17 -9.70 -26.16
N VAL A 551 7.75 -8.51 -25.73
CA VAL A 551 6.55 -8.32 -24.91
C VAL A 551 5.39 -8.07 -25.85
N TYR A 552 4.39 -8.92 -25.82
CA TYR A 552 3.18 -8.79 -26.61
C TYR A 552 2.02 -8.37 -25.71
N CYS A 553 1.22 -7.40 -26.15
CA CYS A 553 -0.03 -7.02 -25.51
C CYS A 553 -1.20 -7.23 -26.47
N TYR A 554 -2.18 -8.01 -26.03
CA TYR A 554 -3.40 -8.26 -26.76
C TYR A 554 -4.60 -7.66 -26.01
N ASP A 555 -5.60 -7.21 -26.76
CA ASP A 555 -6.95 -7.02 -26.21
C ASP A 555 -7.50 -8.40 -25.81
N ILE A 556 -7.87 -8.57 -24.54
CA ILE A 556 -8.26 -9.89 -24.04
C ILE A 556 -9.60 -10.38 -24.61
N GLN A 557 -10.48 -9.46 -25.01
CA GLN A 557 -11.83 -9.79 -25.47
C GLN A 557 -11.83 -10.33 -26.91
N ASN A 558 -10.89 -9.87 -27.74
CA ASN A 558 -10.88 -10.21 -29.17
C ASN A 558 -9.54 -10.74 -29.70
N GLY A 559 -8.48 -10.77 -28.88
CA GLY A 559 -7.18 -11.32 -29.25
C GLY A 559 -6.38 -10.45 -30.22
N SER A 560 -6.80 -9.22 -30.51
CA SER A 560 -6.04 -8.32 -31.37
C SER A 560 -4.76 -7.85 -30.69
N LEU A 561 -3.63 -7.91 -31.42
CA LEU A 561 -2.35 -7.37 -30.97
C LEU A 561 -2.45 -5.83 -30.94
N LEU A 562 -2.28 -5.25 -29.77
CA LEU A 562 -2.33 -3.80 -29.54
C LEU A 562 -0.95 -3.17 -29.72
N TRP A 563 0.07 -3.79 -29.12
CA TRP A 563 1.47 -3.39 -29.25
C TRP A 563 2.42 -4.57 -28.99
N GLU A 564 3.64 -4.45 -29.50
CA GLU A 564 4.74 -5.34 -29.18
C GLU A 564 6.03 -4.54 -28.91
N THR A 565 6.80 -4.95 -27.91
CA THR A 565 8.05 -4.27 -27.52
C THR A 565 9.18 -5.30 -27.42
N PRO A 566 10.16 -5.30 -28.34
CA PRO A 566 11.35 -6.12 -28.21
C PRO A 566 12.26 -5.57 -27.11
N ILE A 567 12.73 -6.44 -26.22
CA ILE A 567 13.73 -6.08 -25.20
C ILE A 567 15.11 -6.36 -25.77
N ASP A 568 15.61 -5.41 -26.56
CA ASP A 568 16.85 -5.57 -27.33
C ASP A 568 18.06 -5.87 -26.44
N ASP A 569 18.93 -6.76 -26.94
CA ASP A 569 20.29 -6.97 -26.44
C ASP A 569 21.28 -6.23 -27.37
N PRO A 570 21.72 -5.02 -27.01
CA PRO A 570 22.56 -4.20 -27.87
C PRO A 570 23.99 -4.76 -28.03
N TYR A 571 24.40 -5.73 -27.20
CA TYR A 571 25.76 -6.25 -27.17
C TYR A 571 25.86 -7.74 -27.53
N SER A 572 24.74 -8.41 -27.79
CA SER A 572 24.68 -9.84 -28.11
C SER A 572 25.33 -10.71 -27.03
N GLU A 573 25.09 -10.36 -25.76
CA GLU A 573 25.48 -11.15 -24.59
C GLU A 573 24.58 -12.39 -24.44
N PHE A 574 23.30 -12.30 -24.78
CA PHE A 574 22.37 -13.43 -24.82
C PHE A 574 22.52 -14.20 -26.13
N LEU A 575 22.90 -15.48 -26.03
CA LEU A 575 23.33 -16.26 -27.21
C LEU A 575 22.19 -16.87 -28.02
N PHE A 576 20.94 -16.77 -27.55
CA PHE A 576 19.80 -17.43 -28.20
C PHE A 576 18.99 -16.50 -29.10
N ALA A 577 19.04 -15.18 -28.88
CA ALA A 577 18.33 -14.15 -29.65
C ALA A 577 19.05 -12.79 -29.60
N ASN A 578 18.61 -11.84 -30.41
CA ASN A 578 19.05 -10.43 -30.32
C ASN A 578 18.28 -9.64 -29.25
N THR A 579 17.46 -10.33 -28.46
CA THR A 579 16.56 -9.82 -27.43
C THR A 579 16.74 -10.67 -26.18
N TRP A 580 16.58 -10.06 -25.02
CA TRP A 580 16.73 -10.75 -23.73
C TRP A 580 15.51 -11.62 -23.42
N TRP A 581 15.70 -12.88 -23.02
CA TRP A 581 14.60 -13.65 -22.41
C TRP A 581 14.10 -12.92 -21.17
N VAL A 582 12.84 -12.47 -21.18
CA VAL A 582 12.20 -11.76 -20.08
C VAL A 582 10.88 -12.43 -19.67
N LYS A 583 10.48 -12.26 -18.41
CA LYS A 583 9.17 -12.71 -17.90
C LYS A 583 8.48 -11.60 -17.09
N PRO A 584 7.14 -11.51 -17.13
CA PRO A 584 6.40 -10.58 -16.27
C PRO A 584 6.64 -10.87 -14.79
N SER A 585 6.90 -9.82 -14.02
CA SER A 585 6.93 -9.86 -12.56
C SER A 585 5.54 -9.59 -11.99
N PHE A 586 4.96 -8.45 -12.36
CA PHE A 586 3.61 -8.03 -12.00
C PHE A 586 3.14 -6.84 -12.85
N VAL A 587 1.83 -6.57 -12.78
CA VAL A 587 1.18 -5.41 -13.40
C VAL A 587 0.53 -4.56 -12.31
N THR A 588 0.81 -3.27 -12.30
CA THR A 588 0.21 -2.31 -11.35
C THR A 588 0.39 -0.88 -11.83
N ASP A 589 -0.40 0.06 -11.31
CA ASP A 589 -0.27 1.50 -11.57
C ASP A 589 -0.10 1.87 -13.07
N GLY A 590 -0.82 1.16 -13.95
CA GLY A 590 -0.73 1.36 -15.40
C GLY A 590 0.60 0.89 -16.03
N LYS A 591 1.40 0.10 -15.32
CA LYS A 591 2.74 -0.38 -15.72
C LYS A 591 2.85 -1.90 -15.63
N ILE A 592 3.72 -2.48 -16.45
CA ILE A 592 4.14 -3.88 -16.36
C ILE A 592 5.65 -3.95 -16.14
N TYR A 593 6.06 -4.70 -15.12
CA TYR A 593 7.46 -4.89 -14.74
C TYR A 593 7.93 -6.27 -15.14
N MET A 594 9.12 -6.37 -15.70
CA MET A 594 9.67 -7.62 -16.20
C MET A 594 11.18 -7.67 -16.03
N GLY A 595 11.73 -8.86 -15.89
CA GLY A 595 13.18 -9.02 -15.77
C GLY A 595 13.72 -10.20 -16.54
N HIS A 596 15.00 -10.10 -16.90
CA HIS A 596 15.73 -11.16 -17.56
C HIS A 596 15.98 -12.32 -16.61
N CYS A 597 15.71 -13.53 -17.06
CA CYS A 597 15.99 -14.78 -16.34
C CYS A 597 16.46 -15.86 -17.32
N GLU A 598 17.08 -16.93 -16.80
CA GLU A 598 17.46 -18.10 -17.60
C GLU A 598 17.27 -19.37 -16.77
N HIS A 599 16.70 -20.43 -17.35
CA HIS A 599 16.60 -21.72 -16.68
C HIS A 599 17.98 -22.33 -16.36
N SER A 600 18.91 -22.33 -17.31
CA SER A 600 20.25 -22.92 -17.18
C SER A 600 21.33 -21.89 -17.54
N PRO A 601 21.64 -20.94 -16.65
CA PRO A 601 22.61 -19.90 -16.94
C PRO A 601 24.01 -20.48 -17.19
N VAL A 602 24.63 -20.04 -18.27
CA VAL A 602 26.03 -20.36 -18.57
C VAL A 602 26.92 -19.41 -17.78
N ASP A 603 28.01 -19.90 -17.17
CA ASP A 603 29.00 -19.08 -16.47
C ASP A 603 30.30 -19.00 -17.29
N PRO A 604 30.90 -17.82 -17.55
CA PRO A 604 30.46 -16.47 -17.15
C PRO A 604 29.08 -16.09 -17.71
N ARG A 605 28.25 -15.51 -16.83
CA ARG A 605 26.89 -15.08 -17.16
C ARG A 605 26.87 -13.91 -18.14
N PRO A 606 25.83 -13.82 -19.00
CA PRO A 606 25.69 -12.69 -19.92
C PRO A 606 25.61 -11.40 -19.10
N ARG A 607 26.26 -10.33 -19.56
CA ARG A 607 26.32 -9.05 -18.86
C ARG A 607 25.15 -8.16 -19.25
N GLY A 608 24.65 -7.36 -18.33
CA GLY A 608 23.64 -6.33 -18.64
C GLY A 608 22.22 -6.89 -18.80
N GLY A 609 21.90 -8.04 -18.21
CA GLY A 609 20.53 -8.57 -18.19
C GLY A 609 19.55 -7.54 -17.61
N PRO A 610 18.51 -7.12 -18.36
CA PRO A 610 17.67 -6.01 -17.97
C PRO A 610 16.61 -6.37 -16.94
N TYR A 611 16.23 -5.37 -16.15
CA TYR A 611 14.89 -5.24 -15.58
C TYR A 611 14.22 -4.01 -16.21
N VAL A 612 12.96 -4.16 -16.65
CA VAL A 612 12.27 -3.19 -17.50
C VAL A 612 10.89 -2.90 -16.93
N CYS A 613 10.51 -1.63 -16.93
CA CYS A 613 9.15 -1.16 -16.69
C CYS A 613 8.61 -0.58 -18.00
N LEU A 614 7.47 -1.11 -18.46
CA LEU A 614 6.76 -0.60 -19.63
C LEU A 614 5.42 0.01 -19.21
N ASP A 615 4.97 1.05 -19.93
CA ASP A 615 3.58 1.49 -19.87
C ASP A 615 2.69 0.34 -20.34
N ALA A 616 1.73 -0.07 -19.51
CA ALA A 616 0.91 -1.24 -19.76
C ALA A 616 -0.09 -1.03 -20.91
N TYR A 617 -0.35 0.22 -21.30
CA TYR A 617 -1.30 0.58 -22.36
C TYR A 617 -0.62 0.77 -23.71
N THR A 618 0.61 1.28 -23.74
CA THR A 618 1.32 1.62 -24.99
C THR A 618 2.54 0.74 -25.29
N GLY A 619 3.12 0.08 -24.29
CA GLY A 619 4.35 -0.69 -24.44
C GLY A 619 5.62 0.16 -24.44
N ASP A 620 5.50 1.48 -24.22
CA ASP A 620 6.63 2.39 -24.15
C ASP A 620 7.47 2.12 -22.89
N VAL A 621 8.80 2.21 -23.02
CA VAL A 621 9.71 2.05 -21.88
C VAL A 621 9.57 3.25 -20.94
N VAL A 622 9.12 2.99 -19.71
CA VAL A 622 9.14 3.97 -18.61
C VAL A 622 10.57 4.07 -18.07
N TRP A 623 11.16 2.93 -17.73
CA TRP A 623 12.58 2.83 -17.39
C TRP A 623 13.12 1.42 -17.66
N ARG A 624 14.44 1.35 -17.84
CA ARG A 624 15.19 0.11 -18.06
C ARG A 624 16.49 0.16 -17.25
N ALA A 625 16.83 -0.96 -16.63
CA ALA A 625 17.96 -1.11 -15.73
C ALA A 625 18.80 -2.34 -16.13
N ASP A 626 19.72 -2.15 -17.08
CA ASP A 626 20.59 -3.21 -17.59
C ASP A 626 21.62 -3.63 -16.52
N GLY A 627 21.58 -4.87 -16.06
CA GLY A 627 22.57 -5.42 -15.12
C GLY A 627 22.30 -5.17 -13.64
N LEU A 628 21.16 -4.54 -13.28
CA LEU A 628 20.84 -4.25 -11.88
C LEU A 628 20.10 -5.37 -11.15
N PHE A 629 19.06 -5.93 -11.77
CA PHE A 629 18.10 -6.83 -11.12
C PHE A 629 17.79 -8.06 -11.98
N ARG A 630 18.82 -8.85 -12.33
CA ARG A 630 18.63 -10.07 -13.11
C ARG A 630 17.90 -11.12 -12.28
N GLN A 631 16.71 -11.46 -12.74
CA GLN A 631 15.75 -12.34 -12.08
C GLN A 631 16.15 -13.82 -12.19
N THR A 632 15.43 -14.67 -11.46
CA THR A 632 15.53 -16.13 -11.58
C THR A 632 14.35 -16.76 -12.28
N ARG A 633 14.59 -17.96 -12.81
CA ARG A 633 13.53 -18.81 -13.31
C ARG A 633 12.87 -19.63 -12.21
N TRP A 634 13.63 -20.20 -11.27
CA TRP A 634 13.12 -21.06 -10.18
C TRP A 634 13.45 -20.59 -8.75
N GLY A 635 14.24 -19.53 -8.64
CA GLY A 635 14.29 -18.71 -7.41
C GLY A 635 13.08 -17.78 -7.32
N GLY A 636 13.08 -16.90 -6.31
CA GLY A 636 12.01 -15.92 -6.13
C GLY A 636 11.92 -14.90 -7.26
N ARG A 637 10.69 -14.56 -7.62
CA ARG A 637 10.37 -13.46 -8.53
C ARG A 637 10.38 -12.13 -7.76
N ALA A 638 10.59 -11.02 -8.47
CA ALA A 638 10.24 -9.70 -7.94
C ALA A 638 8.75 -9.63 -7.55
N ILE A 639 8.47 -9.03 -6.41
CA ILE A 639 7.13 -8.79 -5.87
C ILE A 639 6.99 -7.32 -5.44
N ILE A 640 5.78 -6.84 -5.21
CA ILE A 640 5.52 -5.44 -4.84
C ILE A 640 4.51 -5.33 -3.70
N GLY A 641 4.75 -4.41 -2.78
CA GLY A 641 3.81 -3.97 -1.75
C GLY A 641 4.27 -2.63 -1.20
N ASP A 642 3.37 -1.86 -0.61
CA ASP A 642 3.64 -0.47 -0.23
C ASP A 642 4.26 0.40 -1.36
N SER A 643 3.95 0.09 -2.63
CA SER A 643 4.59 0.68 -3.82
C SER A 643 6.11 0.48 -3.92
N ILE A 644 6.68 -0.49 -3.18
CA ILE A 644 8.10 -0.85 -3.20
C ILE A 644 8.26 -2.24 -3.79
N ILE A 645 9.11 -2.37 -4.80
CA ILE A 645 9.47 -3.65 -5.39
C ILE A 645 10.55 -4.29 -4.53
N ALA A 646 10.31 -5.52 -4.09
CA ALA A 646 11.34 -6.37 -3.49
C ALA A 646 11.76 -7.45 -4.50
N THR A 647 13.07 -7.58 -4.73
CA THR A 647 13.62 -8.57 -5.66
C THR A 647 15.00 -9.01 -5.21
N MET A 648 15.52 -10.09 -5.80
CA MET A 648 16.95 -10.38 -5.71
C MET A 648 17.64 -10.13 -7.06
N ASP A 649 18.95 -9.89 -7.02
CA ASP A 649 19.77 -9.93 -8.22
C ASP A 649 20.68 -11.15 -8.23
N THR A 650 20.60 -11.91 -9.32
CA THR A 650 21.44 -13.08 -9.48
C THR A 650 22.92 -12.73 -9.60
N TYR A 651 23.32 -11.57 -10.16
CA TYR A 651 24.74 -11.25 -10.35
C TYR A 651 25.53 -11.22 -9.05
N ASP A 652 24.98 -10.63 -7.98
CA ASP A 652 25.68 -10.45 -6.71
C ASP A 652 25.00 -11.06 -5.48
N GLN A 653 23.86 -11.75 -5.66
CA GLN A 653 23.12 -12.44 -4.59
C GLN A 653 22.76 -11.49 -3.44
N ARG A 654 22.19 -10.33 -3.77
CA ARG A 654 21.59 -9.40 -2.82
C ARG A 654 20.10 -9.27 -3.07
N VAL A 655 19.35 -9.00 -2.00
CA VAL A 655 17.97 -8.51 -2.04
C VAL A 655 17.99 -7.00 -2.21
N TYR A 656 17.08 -6.48 -3.03
CA TYR A 656 16.92 -5.08 -3.39
C TYR A 656 15.50 -4.63 -3.09
N ALA A 657 15.37 -3.44 -2.50
CA ALA A 657 14.14 -2.68 -2.51
C ALA A 657 14.25 -1.52 -3.50
N ILE A 658 13.27 -1.40 -4.40
CA ILE A 658 13.22 -0.39 -5.46
C ILE A 658 11.96 0.43 -5.26
N GLY A 659 12.10 1.75 -5.17
CA GLY A 659 10.99 2.63 -4.82
C GLY A 659 11.41 4.08 -4.70
N LYS A 660 10.43 4.93 -4.39
CA LYS A 660 10.62 6.37 -4.26
C LYS A 660 11.36 6.70 -2.95
N GLY A 661 12.59 7.20 -3.08
CA GLY A 661 13.50 7.48 -1.97
C GLY A 661 13.27 8.81 -1.27
N GLN A 662 13.79 8.95 -0.05
CA GLN A 662 13.83 10.25 0.62
C GLN A 662 14.94 11.11 0.00
N SER A 663 14.72 12.43 -0.09
CA SER A 663 15.78 13.39 -0.43
C SER A 663 16.01 14.40 0.69
N LEU A 664 17.19 15.03 0.69
CA LEU A 664 17.55 16.10 1.61
C LEU A 664 18.13 17.30 0.85
N THR A 665 17.43 18.43 0.90
CA THR A 665 17.90 19.71 0.36
C THR A 665 18.61 20.50 1.47
N THR A 666 19.73 21.16 1.13
CA THR A 666 20.43 22.11 2.02
C THR A 666 20.56 23.45 1.35
N LEU A 667 20.54 24.57 2.10
CA LEU A 667 20.67 25.91 1.54
C LEU A 667 21.51 26.80 2.45
N THR A 668 22.46 27.50 1.84
CA THR A 668 23.34 28.46 2.50
C THR A 668 23.44 29.75 1.68
N VAL A 669 23.74 30.84 2.39
CA VAL A 669 23.97 32.17 1.80
C VAL A 669 25.00 32.89 2.65
N ALA A 670 25.99 33.50 1.99
CA ALA A 670 27.00 34.34 2.59
C ALA A 670 27.34 35.52 1.65
N PRO A 671 27.41 36.76 2.17
CA PRO A 671 27.13 37.19 3.54
C PRO A 671 25.63 37.11 3.90
N LYS A 672 25.30 37.10 5.20
CA LYS A 672 23.91 37.14 5.70
C LYS A 672 23.27 38.54 5.66
N ILE A 673 24.06 39.55 5.32
CA ILE A 673 23.64 40.94 5.18
C ILE A 673 24.22 41.45 3.87
N VAL A 674 23.38 42.00 3.00
CA VAL A 674 23.76 42.54 1.69
C VAL A 674 23.05 43.87 1.45
N ALA A 675 23.62 44.78 0.67
CA ALA A 675 22.89 45.97 0.25
C ALA A 675 21.93 45.64 -0.91
N LYS A 676 20.79 46.33 -0.98
CA LYS A 676 19.87 46.25 -2.12
C LYS A 676 20.62 46.52 -3.43
N GLY A 677 20.41 45.66 -4.43
CA GLY A 677 21.08 45.74 -5.74
C GLY A 677 22.46 45.09 -5.82
N GLU A 678 23.00 44.55 -4.72
CA GLU A 678 24.23 43.74 -4.75
C GLU A 678 23.91 42.25 -4.96
N THR A 679 24.64 41.58 -5.84
CA THR A 679 24.46 40.15 -6.12
C THR A 679 25.06 39.29 -5.03
N ILE A 680 24.31 38.27 -4.58
CA ILE A 680 24.76 37.21 -3.69
C ILE A 680 24.69 35.85 -4.37
N LEU A 681 25.43 34.89 -3.83
CA LEU A 681 25.39 33.49 -4.26
C LEU A 681 24.61 32.68 -3.22
N LEU A 682 23.61 31.95 -3.71
CA LEU A 682 22.88 30.94 -2.97
C LEU A 682 23.47 29.59 -3.32
N GLU A 683 23.87 28.79 -2.33
CA GLU A 683 24.56 27.52 -2.55
C GLU A 683 23.98 26.43 -1.66
N GLY A 684 23.91 25.22 -2.16
CA GLY A 684 23.30 24.12 -1.44
C GLY A 684 23.49 22.77 -2.12
N THR A 685 22.84 21.76 -1.58
CA THR A 685 22.87 20.40 -2.12
C THR A 685 21.49 19.77 -2.14
N VAL A 686 21.30 18.77 -3.01
CA VAL A 686 20.21 17.79 -2.89
C VAL A 686 20.83 16.39 -2.87
N MET A 687 20.65 15.69 -1.76
CA MET A 687 21.21 14.36 -1.51
C MET A 687 20.10 13.32 -1.44
N ASP A 688 20.40 12.10 -1.88
CA ASP A 688 19.63 10.91 -1.55
C ASP A 688 19.82 10.61 -0.06
N ALA A 689 18.70 10.45 0.64
CA ALA A 689 18.62 10.17 2.07
C ALA A 689 17.89 8.84 2.33
N SER A 690 17.83 7.95 1.34
CA SER A 690 17.20 6.64 1.45
C SER A 690 17.98 5.72 2.40
N PRO A 691 17.33 4.74 3.05
CA PRO A 691 17.97 3.92 4.08
C PRO A 691 19.28 3.24 3.64
N GLY A 692 19.35 2.84 2.37
CA GLY A 692 20.51 2.22 1.72
C GLY A 692 21.76 3.10 1.71
N THR A 693 21.60 4.42 1.73
CA THR A 693 22.72 5.37 1.79
C THR A 693 23.49 5.34 3.11
N GLU A 694 22.85 4.87 4.18
CA GLU A 694 23.45 4.69 5.50
C GLU A 694 24.15 3.33 5.67
N GLN A 695 24.09 2.46 4.65
CA GLN A 695 24.76 1.17 4.68
C GLN A 695 26.28 1.36 4.64
N THR A 696 26.99 0.53 5.43
CA THR A 696 28.43 0.70 5.63
C THR A 696 29.22 0.62 4.32
N ASP A 697 28.84 -0.27 3.39
CA ASP A 697 29.51 -0.40 2.10
C ASP A 697 29.30 0.84 1.20
N VAL A 698 28.12 1.45 1.25
CA VAL A 698 27.83 2.72 0.56
C VAL A 698 28.59 3.89 1.19
N GLN A 699 28.52 4.06 2.51
CA GLN A 699 29.22 5.13 3.23
C GLN A 699 30.75 5.10 3.04
N LEU A 700 31.34 3.90 2.96
CA LEU A 700 32.78 3.74 2.70
C LEU A 700 33.19 4.24 1.31
N ARG A 701 32.30 4.15 0.31
CA ARG A 701 32.54 4.62 -1.06
C ARG A 701 32.13 6.08 -1.25
N PHE A 702 31.13 6.53 -0.51
CA PHE A 702 30.52 7.86 -0.61
C PHE A 702 30.49 8.57 0.75
N PRO A 703 31.67 8.91 1.33
CA PRO A 703 31.73 9.50 2.67
C PRO A 703 31.08 10.90 2.78
N GLY A 704 30.76 11.54 1.65
CA GLY A 704 30.03 12.80 1.58
C GLY A 704 28.51 12.63 1.38
N GLY A 705 28.01 11.39 1.40
CA GLY A 705 26.63 11.06 1.02
C GLY A 705 26.49 10.78 -0.48
N VAL A 706 25.31 10.30 -0.87
CA VAL A 706 24.95 9.98 -2.26
C VAL A 706 24.14 11.14 -2.84
N PRO A 707 24.59 11.79 -3.92
CA PRO A 707 23.80 12.81 -4.63
C PRO A 707 22.48 12.29 -5.18
N ALA A 708 21.43 13.11 -5.09
CA ALA A 708 20.19 12.88 -5.85
C ALA A 708 20.40 13.27 -7.32
N VAL A 709 19.97 12.40 -8.24
CA VAL A 709 20.14 12.56 -9.69
C VAL A 709 18.79 12.57 -10.41
N SER A 710 18.77 12.98 -11.67
CA SER A 710 17.55 12.95 -12.47
C SER A 710 17.08 11.51 -12.74
N ASP A 711 15.79 11.35 -13.03
CA ASP A 711 15.18 10.05 -13.29
C ASP A 711 15.83 9.34 -14.48
N GLU A 712 16.24 10.10 -15.52
CA GLU A 712 16.93 9.57 -16.70
C GLU A 712 18.32 9.02 -16.40
N SER A 713 18.98 9.50 -15.35
CA SER A 713 20.29 9.02 -14.91
C SER A 713 20.21 7.87 -13.91
N MET A 714 19.00 7.52 -13.43
CA MET A 714 18.83 6.70 -12.23
C MET A 714 19.43 5.30 -12.36
N SER A 715 19.17 4.58 -13.47
CA SER A 715 19.65 3.21 -13.64
C SER A 715 21.16 3.10 -13.60
N ASP A 716 21.88 3.92 -14.37
CA ASP A 716 23.33 3.94 -14.39
C ASP A 716 23.92 4.45 -13.06
N TRP A 717 23.23 5.39 -12.41
CA TRP A 717 23.61 5.86 -11.09
C TRP A 717 23.53 4.75 -10.04
N MET A 718 22.46 3.97 -10.02
CA MET A 718 22.30 2.85 -9.10
C MET A 718 23.32 1.73 -9.36
N LEU A 719 23.73 1.49 -10.60
CA LEU A 719 24.87 0.60 -10.92
C LEU A 719 26.17 1.11 -10.29
N TYR A 720 26.44 2.41 -10.41
CA TYR A 720 27.62 3.02 -9.81
C TYR A 720 27.60 2.93 -8.28
N ILE A 721 26.49 3.27 -7.64
CA ILE A 721 26.35 3.29 -6.17
C ILE A 721 26.36 1.88 -5.57
N TYR A 722 25.54 0.95 -6.08
CA TYR A 722 25.31 -0.33 -5.42
C TYR A 722 26.02 -1.52 -6.06
N LYS A 723 26.43 -1.43 -7.34
CA LYS A 723 27.13 -2.52 -8.05
C LYS A 723 28.60 -2.24 -8.36
N GLN A 724 29.12 -1.08 -7.94
CA GLN A 724 30.52 -0.68 -8.11
C GLN A 724 30.97 -0.57 -9.58
N PHE A 725 30.05 -0.25 -10.49
CA PHE A 725 30.39 0.07 -11.88
C PHE A 725 31.18 1.39 -11.96
N ASP A 726 31.68 1.73 -13.15
CA ASP A 726 32.31 3.03 -13.39
C ASP A 726 31.30 4.17 -13.25
N VAL A 727 31.79 5.37 -12.90
CA VAL A 727 30.92 6.56 -12.82
C VAL A 727 30.32 6.88 -14.20
N PRO A 728 28.99 7.11 -14.32
CA PRO A 728 28.39 7.37 -15.62
C PRO A 728 28.84 8.73 -16.16
N ALA A 729 29.10 8.81 -17.47
CA ALA A 729 29.68 10.01 -18.08
C ALA A 729 28.72 11.23 -18.13
N ASN A 730 27.40 10.98 -18.18
CA ASN A 730 26.39 12.01 -18.43
C ASN A 730 25.33 12.07 -17.33
N VAL A 731 25.73 11.98 -16.05
CA VAL A 731 24.80 12.12 -14.92
C VAL A 731 24.32 13.57 -14.84
N THR A 732 23.00 13.76 -14.88
CA THR A 732 22.36 15.05 -14.60
C THR A 732 21.75 15.06 -13.21
N GLY A 733 21.88 16.16 -12.49
CA GLY A 733 21.23 16.36 -11.21
C GLY A 733 19.76 16.78 -11.34
N VAL A 734 19.15 17.09 -10.21
CA VAL A 734 17.73 17.44 -10.07
C VAL A 734 17.50 18.95 -10.13
N GLU A 735 16.30 19.37 -10.54
CA GLU A 735 15.92 20.80 -10.54
C GLU A 735 15.59 21.29 -9.13
N VAL A 736 16.12 22.46 -8.78
CA VAL A 736 15.86 23.17 -7.52
C VAL A 736 15.20 24.50 -7.84
N VAL A 737 14.02 24.73 -7.26
CA VAL A 737 13.24 25.95 -7.40
C VAL A 737 13.54 26.88 -6.23
N PHE A 738 13.80 28.16 -6.52
CA PHE A 738 14.04 29.17 -5.50
C PHE A 738 12.88 30.14 -5.39
N ASN A 739 12.51 30.40 -4.14
CA ASN A 739 11.55 31.41 -3.76
C ASN A 739 12.14 32.29 -2.66
N TRP A 740 11.58 33.47 -2.48
CA TRP A 740 11.79 34.25 -1.26
C TRP A 740 10.47 34.76 -0.69
N VAL A 741 10.43 34.88 0.63
CA VAL A 741 9.29 35.35 1.39
C VAL A 741 9.67 36.68 2.02
N ASP A 742 8.88 37.71 1.75
CA ASP A 742 9.08 39.03 2.32
C ASP A 742 8.66 39.11 3.80
N ALA A 743 8.84 40.29 4.40
CA ALA A 743 8.49 40.52 5.81
C ALA A 743 6.99 40.39 6.11
N ASP A 744 6.14 40.51 5.09
CA ASP A 744 4.68 40.40 5.21
C ASP A 744 4.19 38.95 4.98
N GLY A 745 5.10 38.02 4.67
CA GLY A 745 4.78 36.61 4.43
C GLY A 745 4.36 36.31 2.99
N VAL A 746 4.53 37.24 2.05
CA VAL A 746 4.20 37.05 0.64
C VAL A 746 5.32 36.29 -0.05
N TRP A 747 4.96 35.26 -0.81
CA TRP A 747 5.89 34.45 -1.60
C TRP A 747 6.16 35.10 -2.95
N HIS A 748 7.44 35.13 -3.33
CA HIS A 748 7.93 35.64 -4.60
C HIS A 748 8.78 34.57 -5.30
N ASP A 749 8.55 34.37 -6.59
CA ASP A 749 9.37 33.50 -7.43
C ASP A 749 10.72 34.16 -7.72
N MET A 750 11.79 33.37 -7.70
CA MET A 750 13.15 33.84 -7.99
C MET A 750 13.66 33.26 -9.31
N ASP A 751 14.13 32.01 -9.28
CA ASP A 751 14.64 31.29 -10.45
C ASP A 751 14.73 29.79 -10.14
N ARG A 752 15.24 29.01 -11.10
CA ARG A 752 15.51 27.58 -10.97
C ARG A 752 16.93 27.27 -11.41
N THR A 753 17.54 26.26 -10.80
CA THR A 753 18.84 25.72 -11.24
C THR A 753 18.81 24.20 -11.16
N LYS A 754 19.84 23.53 -11.67
CA LYS A 754 20.00 22.07 -11.51
C LYS A 754 21.20 21.77 -10.62
N THR A 755 21.11 20.67 -9.86
CA THR A 755 22.29 20.13 -9.19
C THR A 755 23.26 19.54 -10.22
N ASP A 756 24.54 19.52 -9.88
CA ASP A 756 25.55 18.75 -10.61
C ASP A 756 25.62 17.30 -10.09
N MET A 757 26.56 16.51 -10.62
CA MET A 757 26.75 15.11 -10.21
C MET A 757 27.18 14.93 -8.74
N SER A 758 27.60 16.00 -8.06
CA SER A 758 27.88 16.00 -6.62
C SER A 758 26.67 16.36 -5.77
N GLY A 759 25.52 16.60 -6.41
CA GLY A 759 24.31 17.07 -5.77
C GLY A 759 24.35 18.56 -5.45
N THR A 760 25.40 19.28 -5.82
CA THR A 760 25.60 20.69 -5.48
C THR A 760 24.89 21.60 -6.48
N TYR A 761 24.31 22.69 -6.01
CA TYR A 761 23.77 23.76 -6.83
C TYR A 761 24.26 25.13 -6.39
N SER A 762 24.21 26.09 -7.31
CA SER A 762 24.33 27.50 -6.98
C SER A 762 23.42 28.38 -7.85
N LEU A 763 22.98 29.51 -7.28
CA LEU A 763 22.18 30.53 -7.97
C LEU A 763 22.66 31.94 -7.57
N ALA A 764 22.99 32.76 -8.57
CA ALA A 764 23.28 34.17 -8.33
C ALA A 764 21.97 34.96 -8.29
N TRP A 765 21.73 35.67 -7.19
CA TRP A 765 20.50 36.46 -7.01
C TRP A 765 20.81 37.88 -6.55
N THR A 766 20.02 38.85 -7.02
CA THR A 766 20.15 40.26 -6.67
C THR A 766 18.84 40.75 -6.06
N PRO A 767 18.77 41.01 -4.75
CA PRO A 767 17.56 41.49 -4.11
C PRO A 767 17.25 42.93 -4.52
N ASP A 768 15.99 43.19 -4.81
CA ASP A 768 15.45 44.50 -5.20
C ASP A 768 14.63 45.17 -4.08
N THR A 769 14.46 44.50 -2.94
CA THR A 769 13.60 44.91 -1.84
C THR A 769 14.41 44.92 -0.54
N GLU A 770 14.26 45.99 0.25
CA GLU A 770 14.92 46.13 1.56
C GLU A 770 14.16 45.37 2.65
N GLY A 771 14.86 44.94 3.69
CA GLY A 771 14.29 44.22 4.82
C GLY A 771 14.86 42.82 5.00
N THR A 772 14.33 42.10 5.99
CA THR A 772 14.69 40.69 6.18
C THR A 772 13.81 39.84 5.28
N VAL A 773 14.44 38.98 4.48
CA VAL A 773 13.76 38.04 3.59
C VAL A 773 14.14 36.61 3.99
N LYS A 774 13.21 35.68 3.83
CA LYS A 774 13.48 34.23 3.93
C LYS A 774 13.62 33.67 2.52
N ILE A 775 14.75 33.05 2.22
CA ILE A 775 15.00 32.37 0.95
C ILE A 775 14.70 30.89 1.16
N VAL A 776 13.98 30.28 0.23
CA VAL A 776 13.61 28.87 0.22
C VAL A 776 14.12 28.24 -1.07
N ALA A 777 14.80 27.10 -0.96
CA ALA A 777 15.19 26.26 -2.08
C ALA A 777 14.45 24.92 -1.95
N THR A 778 13.75 24.53 -3.01
CA THR A 778 12.84 23.39 -3.01
C THR A 778 13.19 22.46 -4.16
N PHE A 779 13.47 21.20 -3.84
CA PHE A 779 13.37 20.10 -4.79
C PHE A 779 11.96 19.52 -4.71
N MET A 780 11.19 19.60 -5.79
CA MET A 780 9.77 19.20 -5.81
C MET A 780 9.56 17.67 -5.72
N GLY A 781 10.64 16.89 -5.85
CA GLY A 781 10.59 15.44 -6.04
C GLY A 781 10.66 15.05 -7.51
N SER A 782 10.77 13.75 -7.76
CA SER A 782 10.80 13.13 -9.08
C SER A 782 10.13 11.74 -9.02
N GLY A 783 10.23 10.94 -10.08
CA GLY A 783 9.83 9.53 -10.06
C GLY A 783 10.66 8.71 -9.06
N GLY A 784 11.96 9.02 -8.92
CA GLY A 784 12.87 8.36 -7.98
C GLY A 784 12.87 8.90 -6.55
N TYR A 785 12.50 10.16 -6.31
CA TYR A 785 12.63 10.78 -4.98
C TYR A 785 11.40 11.57 -4.53
N PHE A 786 11.07 11.51 -3.24
CA PHE A 786 10.19 12.49 -2.60
C PHE A 786 10.85 13.87 -2.54
N GLY A 787 10.02 14.92 -2.52
CA GLY A 787 10.51 16.30 -2.48
C GLY A 787 11.10 16.67 -1.13
N SER A 788 11.95 17.70 -1.12
CA SER A 788 12.53 18.29 0.09
C SER A 788 12.82 19.78 -0.12
N TYR A 789 13.00 20.53 0.96
CA TYR A 789 13.34 21.95 0.89
C TYR A 789 14.25 22.38 2.04
N ALA A 790 14.94 23.49 1.84
CA ALA A 790 15.69 24.18 2.88
C ALA A 790 15.44 25.69 2.84
N GLU A 791 15.52 26.34 3.99
CA GLU A 791 15.32 27.77 4.13
C GLU A 791 16.48 28.47 4.86
N THR A 792 16.74 29.72 4.50
CA THR A 792 17.68 30.61 5.21
C THR A 792 17.16 32.05 5.22
N ALA A 793 17.59 32.85 6.20
CA ALA A 793 17.33 34.29 6.22
C ALA A 793 18.48 35.09 5.60
N LEU A 794 18.13 36.24 5.02
CA LEU A 794 19.03 37.28 4.53
C LEU A 794 18.49 38.65 4.94
N VAL A 795 19.37 39.56 5.38
CA VAL A 795 19.02 40.96 5.62
C VAL A 795 19.47 41.79 4.43
N VAL A 796 18.52 42.44 3.75
CA VAL A 796 18.80 43.38 2.67
C VAL A 796 18.77 44.80 3.23
N GLY A 797 19.94 45.41 3.36
CA GLY A 797 20.11 46.81 3.75
C GLY A 797 19.83 47.76 2.58
N PRO A 798 19.81 49.08 2.84
CA PRO A 798 19.63 50.08 1.79
C PRO A 798 20.72 49.99 0.72
N ALA A 799 20.38 50.35 -0.51
CA ALA A 799 21.34 50.36 -1.61
C ALA A 799 22.57 51.22 -1.24
N PRO A 800 23.80 50.86 -1.67
CA PRO A 800 24.99 51.63 -1.34
C PRO A 800 24.81 53.09 -1.79
N ALA A 801 25.06 54.05 -0.90
CA ALA A 801 25.07 55.47 -1.27
C ALA A 801 26.09 55.65 -2.39
N GLY A 802 25.59 55.98 -3.59
CA GLY A 802 26.32 55.83 -4.84
C GLY A 802 27.66 56.55 -4.90
N TYR A 803 28.53 56.02 -5.77
CA TYR A 803 29.75 56.64 -6.26
C TYR A 803 29.62 58.17 -6.41
N LEU A 804 30.23 58.91 -5.49
CA LEU A 804 30.58 60.32 -5.72
C LEU A 804 31.70 60.27 -6.76
N GLY A 805 31.48 60.86 -7.94
CA GLY A 805 32.51 60.97 -8.98
C GLY A 805 33.85 61.54 -8.46
N PRO A 806 34.90 61.55 -9.29
CA PRO A 806 36.24 61.96 -8.85
C PRO A 806 36.17 63.30 -8.13
N SER A 807 36.78 63.33 -6.96
CA SER A 807 36.89 64.53 -6.13
C SER A 807 37.48 65.68 -6.96
N ALA A 808 37.16 66.93 -6.60
CA ALA A 808 37.76 68.10 -7.26
C ALA A 808 39.30 68.04 -7.29
N SER A 809 39.92 67.37 -6.31
CA SER A 809 41.36 67.08 -6.26
C SER A 809 41.84 66.09 -7.32
N GLU A 810 41.06 65.04 -7.63
CA GLU A 810 41.42 64.04 -8.64
C GLU A 810 41.28 64.61 -10.06
N ILE A 811 40.23 65.40 -10.31
CA ILE A 811 40.08 66.14 -11.57
C ILE A 811 41.21 67.17 -11.72
N ALA A 812 41.61 67.84 -10.65
CA ALA A 812 42.73 68.78 -10.67
C ALA A 812 44.06 68.07 -10.99
N GLN A 813 44.36 66.93 -10.37
CA GLN A 813 45.60 66.17 -10.62
C GLN A 813 45.68 65.62 -12.05
N GLU A 814 44.59 65.11 -12.61
CA GLU A 814 44.52 64.64 -13.99
C GLU A 814 44.67 65.78 -15.00
N THR A 815 44.16 66.97 -14.68
CA THR A 815 44.35 68.18 -15.50
C THR A 815 45.81 68.63 -15.49
N VAL A 816 46.47 68.52 -14.33
CA VAL A 816 47.90 68.84 -14.16
C VAL A 816 48.82 67.87 -14.91
N SER A 817 48.48 66.58 -14.92
CA SER A 817 49.30 65.55 -15.58
C SER A 817 49.26 65.61 -17.12
N GLN A 818 48.24 66.26 -17.69
CA GLN A 818 48.07 66.42 -19.14
C GLN A 818 48.57 67.75 -19.70
N MET A 819 49.10 68.67 -18.87
CA MET A 819 49.69 69.92 -19.34
C MET A 819 51.15 69.73 -19.80
N PRO A 820 51.52 70.13 -21.03
CA PRO A 820 52.90 70.02 -21.51
C PRO A 820 53.85 70.97 -20.77
N ASP A 821 55.00 70.43 -20.37
CA ASP A 821 56.04 71.13 -19.60
C ASP A 821 56.83 72.09 -20.53
N TYR A 822 56.62 73.41 -20.39
CA TYR A 822 57.28 74.44 -21.20
C TYR A 822 58.45 75.08 -20.43
N PRO A 823 59.71 74.88 -20.84
CA PRO A 823 60.84 75.49 -20.14
C PRO A 823 60.92 76.99 -20.44
N GLY A 824 60.68 77.82 -19.42
CA GLY A 824 60.90 79.28 -19.47
C GLY A 824 59.66 80.17 -19.27
N TYR A 825 58.49 79.62 -18.95
CA TYR A 825 57.27 80.41 -18.70
C TYR A 825 57.18 80.91 -17.25
N GLN A 826 57.10 82.24 -17.04
CA GLN A 826 56.78 82.87 -15.74
C GLN A 826 55.29 83.27 -15.69
N GLY A 827 54.39 82.29 -15.73
CA GLY A 827 53.00 82.46 -15.32
C GLY A 827 52.74 81.86 -13.93
N PRO A 828 51.52 82.02 -13.38
CA PRO A 828 51.17 81.45 -12.08
C PRO A 828 51.43 79.94 -12.08
N SER A 829 52.00 79.46 -10.98
CA SER A 829 52.29 78.04 -10.78
C SER A 829 51.03 77.20 -10.90
N VAL A 830 51.20 75.95 -11.28
CA VAL A 830 50.12 74.97 -11.43
C VAL A 830 49.29 74.83 -10.13
N SER A 831 49.93 74.98 -8.97
CA SER A 831 49.26 75.04 -7.66
C SER A 831 48.39 76.28 -7.45
N GLU A 832 48.74 77.43 -8.04
CA GLU A 832 47.96 78.67 -7.94
C GLU A 832 46.70 78.61 -8.82
N ILE A 833 46.77 77.99 -10.00
CA ILE A 833 45.59 77.77 -10.87
C ILE A 833 44.63 76.76 -10.23
N ALA A 834 45.14 75.71 -9.59
CA ALA A 834 44.33 74.73 -8.86
C ALA A 834 43.61 75.38 -7.65
N ALA A 835 44.29 76.25 -6.91
CA ALA A 835 43.71 76.96 -5.77
C ALA A 835 42.63 77.99 -6.19
N GLU A 836 42.85 78.72 -7.29
CA GLU A 836 41.87 79.65 -7.86
C GLU A 836 40.59 78.92 -8.32
N THR A 837 40.75 77.76 -8.95
CA THR A 837 39.62 76.91 -9.43
C THR A 837 38.78 76.39 -8.26
N VAL A 838 39.41 75.96 -7.16
CA VAL A 838 38.71 75.54 -5.93
C VAL A 838 37.97 76.72 -5.27
N SER A 839 38.49 77.95 -5.38
CA SER A 839 37.87 79.15 -4.80
C SER A 839 36.62 79.66 -5.52
N GLN A 840 36.36 79.19 -6.75
CA GLN A 840 35.21 79.61 -7.57
C GLN A 840 34.07 78.58 -7.61
N MET A 841 34.19 77.44 -6.93
CA MET A 841 33.10 76.46 -6.82
C MET A 841 32.05 76.92 -5.79
N PRO A 842 30.74 76.86 -6.09
CA PRO A 842 29.71 77.23 -5.11
C PRO A 842 29.75 76.30 -3.90
N ALA A 843 29.65 76.87 -2.70
CA ALA A 843 29.59 76.13 -1.45
C ALA A 843 28.36 75.20 -1.45
N TYR A 844 28.60 73.90 -1.26
CA TYR A 844 27.53 72.93 -1.01
C TYR A 844 26.88 73.21 0.35
N PRO A 845 25.55 73.05 0.48
CA PRO A 845 24.87 73.25 1.76
C PRO A 845 25.31 72.18 2.78
N GLU A 846 25.63 72.62 3.99
CA GLU A 846 25.95 71.74 5.12
C GLU A 846 24.76 70.83 5.46
N MET A 847 25.05 69.54 5.62
CA MET A 847 24.11 68.55 6.17
C MET A 847 23.86 68.87 7.66
N PRO A 848 22.63 68.72 8.18
CA PRO A 848 22.37 68.93 9.61
C PRO A 848 23.04 67.85 10.46
N ASP A 849 23.59 68.29 11.61
CA ASP A 849 24.28 67.46 12.60
C ASP A 849 23.46 66.22 13.00
N ILE A 850 24.06 65.05 12.82
CA ILE A 850 23.58 63.78 13.36
C ILE A 850 24.01 63.75 14.84
N PRO A 851 23.09 63.55 15.81
CA PRO A 851 23.47 63.53 17.22
C PRO A 851 24.34 62.29 17.52
N GLU A 852 25.50 62.52 18.12
CA GLU A 852 26.39 61.46 18.63
C GLU A 852 25.60 60.51 19.55
N VAL A 853 25.73 59.21 19.29
CA VAL A 853 25.22 58.15 20.17
C VAL A 853 25.95 58.27 21.51
N PRO A 854 25.25 58.45 22.63
CA PRO A 854 25.96 58.75 23.87
C PRO A 854 26.63 57.49 24.43
N ALA A 855 27.78 57.71 25.07
CA ALA A 855 28.72 56.69 25.57
C ALA A 855 28.18 55.69 26.62
N TYR A 856 26.88 55.67 26.90
CA TYR A 856 26.26 54.73 27.85
C TYR A 856 25.99 53.33 27.24
N LEU A 857 25.86 53.19 25.91
CA LEU A 857 25.54 51.88 25.31
C LEU A 857 26.71 50.88 25.35
N THR A 858 27.95 51.37 25.33
CA THR A 858 29.15 50.52 25.29
C THR A 858 29.46 49.88 26.64
N ILE A 859 29.05 50.50 27.75
CA ILE A 859 29.26 49.96 29.10
C ILE A 859 28.22 48.87 29.42
N ASP A 860 26.96 49.06 29.02
CA ASP A 860 25.90 48.07 29.25
C ASP A 860 26.13 46.76 28.46
N LEU A 861 26.64 46.86 27.22
CA LEU A 861 27.04 45.70 26.42
C LEU A 861 28.19 44.91 27.07
N VAL A 862 29.16 45.59 27.69
CA VAL A 862 30.26 44.93 28.41
C VAL A 862 29.77 44.26 29.70
N ILE A 863 28.83 44.87 30.42
CA ILE A 863 28.23 44.28 31.62
C ILE A 863 27.40 43.04 31.26
N ILE A 864 26.64 43.06 30.17
CA ILE A 864 25.86 41.91 29.70
C ILE A 864 26.78 40.76 29.29
N VAL A 865 27.87 41.03 28.56
CA VAL A 865 28.85 39.99 28.19
C VAL A 865 29.50 39.38 29.43
N LEU A 866 29.87 40.17 30.43
CA LEU A 866 30.43 39.66 31.68
C LEU A 866 29.43 38.85 32.50
N ALA A 867 28.15 39.22 32.51
CA ALA A 867 27.09 38.45 33.17
C ALA A 867 26.87 37.09 32.51
N VAL A 868 26.88 37.02 31.18
CA VAL A 868 26.76 35.76 30.41
C VAL A 868 27.94 34.84 30.69
N VAL A 869 29.17 35.37 30.73
CA VAL A 869 30.37 34.59 31.07
C VAL A 869 30.29 34.03 32.50
N ALA A 870 29.79 34.82 33.46
CA ALA A 870 29.62 34.36 34.85
C ALA A 870 28.55 33.25 34.98
N ILE A 871 27.45 33.35 34.22
CA ILE A 871 26.39 32.33 34.19
C ILE A 871 26.91 31.03 33.58
N VAL A 872 27.66 31.10 32.47
CA VAL A 872 28.26 29.92 31.83
C VAL A 872 29.26 29.22 32.76
N LEU A 873 30.10 29.99 33.47
CA LEU A 873 31.03 29.43 34.47
C LEU A 873 30.29 28.83 35.69
N GLY A 874 29.20 29.45 36.12
CA GLY A 874 28.34 28.92 37.19
C GLY A 874 27.66 27.61 36.81
N LEU A 875 27.08 27.53 35.61
CA LEU A 875 26.46 26.31 35.07
C LEU A 875 27.50 25.20 34.88
N TYR A 876 28.70 25.53 34.40
CA TYR A 876 29.80 24.57 34.29
C TYR A 876 30.23 24.02 35.66
N ALA A 877 30.27 24.87 36.70
CA ALA A 877 30.60 24.44 38.06
C ALA A 877 29.51 23.54 38.68
N ILE A 878 28.23 23.82 38.40
CA ILE A 878 27.08 23.01 38.85
C ILE A 878 27.09 21.64 38.18
N ILE A 879 27.30 21.58 36.86
CA ILE A 879 27.37 20.33 36.09
C ILE A 879 28.55 19.46 36.56
N LYS A 880 29.65 20.07 36.99
CA LYS A 880 30.82 19.34 37.53
C LYS A 880 30.62 18.82 38.95
N GLN A 881 29.66 19.36 39.72
CA GLN A 881 29.32 18.87 41.08
C GLN A 881 28.26 17.75 41.08
N GLN A 882 27.63 17.45 39.94
CA GLN A 882 26.61 16.39 39.81
C GLN A 882 27.14 15.09 39.17
N LYS A 883 28.47 14.89 39.16
CA LYS A 883 29.11 13.60 38.86
C LYS A 883 29.78 13.01 40.09
#